data_AF-A0A2V9CSP8-F1
#
_entry.id   AF-A0A2V9CSP8-F1
#
_cell.length_a   1.000
_cell.length_b   1.000
_cell.length_c   1.000
_cell.angle_alpha   90.00
_cell.angle_beta   90.00
_cell.angle_gamma   90.00
#
_symmetry.space_group_name_H-M   'P 1'
#
loop_
_entity.id
_entity.type
_entity.pdbx_description
1 polymer ?
#
loop_
_entity_poly.entity_id
_entity_poly.type
_entity_poly.pdbx_seq_one_letter_code
_entity_poly.pdbx_strand_id
1 'polypeptide(L)'
;ERYKPKKFVPAKFRPGQVVEGFMGIDGGSTSTKAVLLDKDKRILVKCYQLSKGNPIEDTMDMFRNLRQQVEEQGATLRILGMGTTGYAKDILRDVLNADAAIVETVAHTEASLHFYPDADVICDVGGQDIKLIILQDGRVKDFKLNTQCSAGNGYFLQSTCTGFGYEVTQFADLAFNAKAMPMFGYGCAVFMQSDIVDFQRQGWKPEEILAGLANVLPKNIWLYVSQIPNLASLGRTFVLQGGTQHNLAAVKAQVDFIESRFRDKGVKPNVIVHEHCGESGAIGAAIEANRLWKMGRQTSFIGLDAVDKISYVTHRSEDTRCYFCKNKCLRTFIDVKLMPGVPVENIGFKTSKIPIAEGTKRLIVNNSCDRGLVEDVNAMREIKKGMDSVKDANPNMAEVAAKMVFKPAKPPFVADAPPRYAFTAGQKARVAAMKRRASLRIGIPRVLNQYTCNPMFSAYFEALGIPAENLVYSDYTSEELYKAGAKRGSIDPCFPSKVGIPHVHNLLYVHHKKKPLDVIFFPMIDDLPSDLVNAQSHRACPTVTATPAATKAAFIKESDLFKEMGVEFLDPLINCGKPVLFERQMYETFRDILGLSPEENQRASQEAMKGMERFTEGILRKQGREILRKLEAEDGIGIVLLARPYHNDPGLNHDILEEFQKLGYPVLTQASLPIDDEIIWGFFGEEVRAGVIKHPMDITDAWKNSYSENTSQKVWAAKYTARHPNLVALELSSFKCGHDAPIYTVVEETVTKSGTPYFSFKDIDENKPSGSIRIRVETISYFLKRYREDMVARKRKEAEIDIKLAEFEARLRSELGVTPFPATESAGVEREQLQAV
;
A
#
# COMPACT_ATOMS: atom_id res chain seq x y z
N GLU A 1 2.84 8.64 -39.24
CA GLU A 1 1.49 9.08 -39.63
C GLU A 1 0.35 8.58 -38.73
N ARG A 2 -0.02 7.29 -38.69
CA ARG A 2 -1.21 6.80 -37.92
C ARG A 2 -1.31 7.33 -36.47
N TYR A 3 -0.19 7.41 -35.76
CA TYR A 3 -0.12 7.80 -34.34
C TYR A 3 0.40 9.23 -34.13
N LYS A 4 0.52 10.04 -35.19
CA LYS A 4 0.96 11.43 -35.07
C LYS A 4 -0.12 12.25 -34.35
N PRO A 5 0.17 12.91 -33.21
CA PRO A 5 -0.82 13.72 -32.51
C PRO A 5 -1.36 14.83 -33.41
N LYS A 6 -2.65 15.12 -33.29
CA LYS A 6 -3.26 16.27 -33.97
C LYS A 6 -2.66 17.55 -33.41
N LYS A 7 -2.36 18.51 -34.27
CA LYS A 7 -1.92 19.84 -33.83
C LYS A 7 -3.05 20.49 -33.04
N PHE A 8 -2.78 20.86 -31.79
CA PHE A 8 -3.73 21.59 -30.96
C PHE A 8 -3.96 22.99 -31.52
N VAL A 9 -5.22 23.41 -31.56
CA VAL A 9 -5.63 24.76 -31.96
C VAL A 9 -6.23 25.44 -30.73
N PRO A 10 -5.59 26.49 -30.18
CA PRO A 10 -6.12 27.24 -29.05
C PRO A 10 -7.51 27.83 -29.34
N ALA A 11 -8.31 27.99 -28.28
CA ALA A 11 -9.60 28.65 -28.37
C ALA A 11 -9.44 30.12 -28.78
N LYS A 12 -10.39 30.62 -29.57
CA LYS A 12 -10.50 32.04 -29.93
C LYS A 12 -11.43 32.75 -28.96
N PHE A 13 -11.02 33.93 -28.50
CA PHE A 13 -11.79 34.74 -27.56
C PHE A 13 -12.22 36.06 -28.22
N ARG A 14 -13.33 36.62 -27.74
CA ARG A 14 -13.83 37.91 -28.21
C ARG A 14 -13.27 39.04 -27.32
N PRO A 15 -12.96 40.22 -27.88
CA PRO A 15 -12.66 41.39 -27.07
C PRO A 15 -13.77 41.68 -26.05
N GLY A 16 -13.40 41.92 -24.80
CA GLY A 16 -14.30 42.14 -23.67
C GLY A 16 -14.90 40.86 -23.05
N GLN A 17 -14.61 39.67 -23.59
CA GLN A 17 -15.07 38.41 -23.01
C GLN A 17 -14.38 38.13 -21.67
N VAL A 18 -15.15 37.72 -20.66
CA VAL A 18 -14.60 37.09 -19.45
C VAL A 18 -14.51 35.59 -19.70
N VAL A 19 -13.28 35.08 -19.81
CA VAL A 19 -12.98 33.67 -19.99
C VAL A 19 -12.89 33.04 -18.60
N GLU A 20 -13.90 32.26 -18.23
CA GLU A 20 -13.91 31.52 -16.97
C GLU A 20 -13.40 30.09 -17.17
N GLY A 21 -12.47 29.64 -16.34
CA GLY A 21 -11.91 28.29 -16.48
C GLY A 21 -11.21 27.74 -15.26
N PHE A 22 -10.78 26.49 -15.36
CA PHE A 22 -10.08 25.72 -14.33
C PHE A 22 -8.64 25.51 -14.77
N MET A 23 -7.70 25.85 -13.89
CA MET A 23 -6.28 25.74 -14.21
C MET A 23 -5.68 24.50 -13.58
N GLY A 24 -4.89 23.78 -14.36
CA GLY A 24 -4.14 22.61 -13.89
C GLY A 24 -2.67 22.80 -14.16
N ILE A 25 -1.83 22.47 -13.18
CA ILE A 25 -0.38 22.58 -13.27
C ILE A 25 0.26 21.25 -12.89
N ASP A 26 1.10 20.73 -13.77
CA ASP A 26 1.96 19.57 -13.53
C ASP A 26 3.41 20.04 -13.43
N GLY A 27 3.90 20.15 -12.19
CA GLY A 27 5.29 20.47 -11.88
C GLY A 27 6.12 19.19 -11.79
N GLY A 28 6.50 18.62 -12.93
CA GLY A 28 7.32 17.41 -13.02
C GLY A 28 8.83 17.68 -12.84
N SER A 29 9.63 16.63 -12.69
CA SER A 29 11.08 16.76 -12.49
C SER A 29 11.86 17.23 -13.71
N THR A 30 11.34 17.00 -14.92
CA THR A 30 11.98 17.39 -16.19
C THR A 30 11.24 18.49 -16.95
N SER A 31 9.97 18.72 -16.63
CA SER A 31 9.11 19.62 -17.41
C SER A 31 7.89 20.05 -16.61
N THR A 32 7.51 21.30 -16.79
CA THR A 32 6.33 21.93 -16.19
C THR A 32 5.28 22.13 -17.28
N LYS A 33 4.04 21.75 -16.99
CA LYS A 33 2.91 21.89 -17.92
C LYS A 33 1.75 22.59 -17.25
N ALA A 34 1.00 23.34 -18.04
CA ALA A 34 -0.20 24.00 -17.55
C ALA A 34 -1.31 23.95 -18.61
N VAL A 35 -2.55 23.82 -18.15
CA VAL A 35 -3.74 23.85 -19.01
C VAL A 35 -4.84 24.69 -18.39
N LEU A 36 -5.65 25.31 -19.23
CA LEU A 36 -6.91 25.96 -18.85
C LEU A 36 -8.07 25.19 -19.47
N LEU A 37 -8.98 24.70 -18.64
CA LEU A 37 -10.21 24.02 -19.05
C LEU A 37 -11.43 24.93 -18.89
N ASP A 38 -12.43 24.80 -19.76
CA ASP A 38 -13.74 25.40 -19.53
C ASP A 38 -14.60 24.58 -18.56
N LYS A 39 -15.87 24.99 -18.36
CA LYS A 39 -16.83 24.30 -17.46
C LYS A 39 -17.20 22.90 -17.94
N ASP A 40 -17.07 22.64 -19.24
CA ASP A 40 -17.32 21.36 -19.91
C ASP A 40 -16.04 20.51 -20.04
N LYS A 41 -14.95 20.93 -19.38
CA LYS A 41 -13.64 20.25 -19.36
C LYS A 41 -12.90 20.27 -20.71
N ARG A 42 -13.27 21.15 -21.64
CA ARG A 42 -12.55 21.33 -22.90
C ARG A 42 -11.34 22.21 -22.69
N ILE A 43 -10.23 21.88 -23.36
CA ILE A 43 -8.99 22.65 -23.26
C ILE A 43 -9.12 23.93 -24.08
N LEU A 44 -8.99 25.07 -23.40
CA LEU A 44 -9.00 26.39 -24.01
C LEU A 44 -7.61 26.78 -24.50
N VAL A 45 -6.62 26.69 -23.61
CA VAL A 45 -5.21 27.02 -23.86
C VAL A 45 -4.33 26.06 -23.04
N LYS A 46 -3.09 25.83 -23.51
CA LYS A 46 -2.12 24.96 -22.83
C LYS A 46 -0.68 25.41 -23.08
N CYS A 47 0.20 25.02 -22.17
CA CYS A 47 1.63 25.28 -22.21
C CYS A 47 2.41 24.05 -21.77
N TYR A 48 3.55 23.83 -22.43
CA TYR A 48 4.53 22.80 -22.08
C TYR A 48 5.92 23.44 -22.10
N GLN A 49 6.67 23.29 -21.01
CA GLN A 49 8.04 23.80 -20.92
C GLN A 49 8.95 22.76 -20.27
N LEU A 50 10.20 22.67 -20.72
CA LEU A 50 11.23 21.95 -19.98
C LEU A 50 11.56 22.71 -18.68
N SER A 51 11.78 21.98 -17.59
CA SER A 51 12.03 22.64 -16.30
C SER A 51 13.37 23.36 -16.32
N LYS A 52 13.39 24.58 -15.79
CA LYS A 52 14.61 25.35 -15.55
C LYS A 52 15.24 25.03 -14.18
N GLY A 53 14.70 24.04 -13.46
CA GLY A 53 15.19 23.59 -12.16
C GLY A 53 14.52 24.27 -10.96
N ASN A 54 13.74 25.34 -11.17
CA ASN A 54 12.94 25.97 -10.12
C ASN A 54 11.43 25.88 -10.44
N PRO A 55 10.66 25.06 -9.70
CA PRO A 55 9.24 24.85 -9.98
C PRO A 55 8.39 26.11 -9.78
N ILE A 56 8.81 27.05 -8.91
CA ILE A 56 8.06 28.30 -8.67
C ILE A 56 8.23 29.24 -9.88
N GLU A 57 9.45 29.44 -10.35
CA GLU A 57 9.72 30.27 -11.54
C GLU A 57 9.11 29.69 -12.80
N ASP A 58 9.28 28.38 -13.02
CA ASP A 58 8.66 27.68 -14.15
C ASP A 58 7.14 27.88 -14.14
N THR A 59 6.54 27.84 -12.94
CA THR A 59 5.11 28.08 -12.78
C THR A 59 4.73 29.52 -13.14
N MET A 60 5.44 30.53 -12.62
CA MET A 60 5.18 31.94 -12.96
C MET A 60 5.23 32.18 -14.48
N ASP A 61 6.21 31.59 -15.16
CA ASP A 61 6.32 31.65 -16.63
C ASP A 61 5.12 31.00 -17.33
N MET A 62 4.65 29.85 -16.82
CA MET A 62 3.44 29.18 -17.36
C MET A 62 2.19 30.04 -17.23
N PHE A 63 2.01 30.70 -16.09
CA PHE A 63 0.88 31.61 -15.88
C PHE A 63 0.91 32.80 -16.83
N ARG A 64 2.07 33.45 -16.98
CA ARG A 64 2.25 34.57 -17.93
C ARG A 64 1.90 34.15 -19.34
N ASN A 65 2.39 32.99 -19.78
CA ASN A 65 2.12 32.49 -21.12
C ASN A 65 0.63 32.19 -21.34
N LEU A 66 -0.04 31.49 -20.43
CA LEU A 66 -1.48 31.20 -20.56
C LEU A 66 -2.33 32.47 -20.51
N ARG A 67 -2.00 33.39 -19.61
CA ARG A 67 -2.66 34.70 -19.50
C ARG A 67 -2.53 35.48 -20.80
N GLN A 68 -1.31 35.53 -21.36
CA GLN A 68 -1.02 36.20 -22.63
C GLN A 68 -1.85 35.62 -23.79
N GLN A 69 -1.97 34.29 -23.91
CA GLN A 69 -2.79 33.64 -24.95
C GLN A 69 -4.28 34.06 -24.92
N VAL A 70 -4.78 34.49 -23.76
CA VAL A 70 -6.17 34.96 -23.57
C VAL A 70 -6.25 36.49 -23.75
N GLU A 71 -5.42 37.24 -23.03
CA GLU A 71 -5.51 38.69 -22.92
C GLU A 71 -5.05 39.42 -24.19
N GLU A 72 -4.15 38.84 -25.00
CA GLU A 72 -3.78 39.40 -26.32
C GLU A 72 -4.96 39.47 -27.29
N GLN A 73 -6.01 38.67 -27.07
CA GLN A 73 -7.24 38.70 -27.86
C GLN A 73 -8.25 39.74 -27.33
N GLY A 74 -7.87 40.56 -26.35
CA GLY A 74 -8.72 41.56 -25.71
C GLY A 74 -9.72 40.98 -24.70
N ALA A 75 -9.57 39.72 -24.32
CA ALA A 75 -10.39 39.06 -23.30
C ALA A 75 -9.74 39.17 -21.89
N THR A 76 -10.48 38.81 -20.85
CA THR A 76 -9.98 38.76 -19.46
C THR A 76 -10.11 37.34 -18.92
N LEU A 77 -9.13 36.89 -18.13
CA LEU A 77 -9.10 35.52 -17.59
C LEU A 77 -9.55 35.51 -16.13
N ARG A 78 -10.53 34.65 -15.81
CA ARG A 78 -10.98 34.36 -14.44
C ARG A 78 -10.84 32.87 -14.13
N ILE A 79 -10.07 32.55 -13.10
CA ILE A 79 -9.89 31.19 -12.63
C ILE A 79 -10.99 30.85 -11.61
N LEU A 80 -11.74 29.77 -11.89
CA LEU A 80 -12.80 29.24 -11.02
C LEU A 80 -12.31 28.15 -10.05
N GLY A 81 -11.15 27.57 -10.34
CA GLY A 81 -10.49 26.58 -9.51
C GLY A 81 -9.12 26.20 -10.04
N MET A 82 -8.25 25.74 -9.15
CA MET A 82 -6.87 25.35 -9.48
C MET A 82 -6.48 23.99 -8.91
N GLY A 83 -5.88 23.14 -9.75
CA GLY A 83 -5.27 21.88 -9.34
C GLY A 83 -3.78 21.84 -9.62
N THR A 84 -3.02 21.20 -8.72
CA THR A 84 -1.60 20.91 -8.90
C THR A 84 -1.34 19.41 -8.86
N THR A 85 -0.35 18.97 -9.62
CA THR A 85 0.19 17.60 -9.63
C THR A 85 1.69 17.65 -9.92
N GLY A 86 2.34 16.50 -10.02
CA GLY A 86 3.77 16.39 -10.23
C GLY A 86 4.57 16.30 -8.94
N TYR A 87 5.88 16.16 -9.06
CA TYR A 87 6.84 16.22 -7.95
C TYR A 87 6.70 17.49 -7.09
N ALA A 88 6.31 18.61 -7.72
CA ALA A 88 6.15 19.89 -7.03
C ALA A 88 4.73 20.15 -6.49
N LYS A 89 3.79 19.19 -6.54
CA LYS A 89 2.36 19.42 -6.23
C LYS A 89 2.12 20.14 -4.89
N ASP A 90 2.80 19.73 -3.82
CA ASP A 90 2.57 20.23 -2.46
C ASP A 90 3.17 21.62 -2.29
N ILE A 91 4.36 21.85 -2.86
CA ILE A 91 5.00 23.17 -2.92
C ILE A 91 4.09 24.14 -3.69
N LEU A 92 3.62 23.74 -4.87
CA LEU A 92 2.77 24.57 -5.70
C LEU A 92 1.40 24.81 -5.06
N ARG A 93 0.82 23.80 -4.39
CA ARG A 93 -0.41 23.98 -3.60
C ARG A 93 -0.23 25.07 -2.57
N ASP A 94 0.86 25.01 -1.82
CA ASP A 94 1.12 25.91 -0.71
C ASP A 94 1.45 27.33 -1.15
N VAL A 95 2.14 27.49 -2.28
CA VAL A 95 2.51 28.79 -2.86
C VAL A 95 1.35 29.47 -3.56
N LEU A 96 0.56 28.71 -4.34
CA LEU A 96 -0.56 29.23 -5.12
C LEU A 96 -1.88 29.23 -4.35
N ASN A 97 -1.92 28.59 -3.18
CA ASN A 97 -3.14 28.26 -2.45
C ASN A 97 -4.15 27.47 -3.32
N ALA A 98 -3.62 26.48 -4.06
CA ALA A 98 -4.40 25.69 -5.01
C ALA A 98 -5.50 24.87 -4.33
N ASP A 99 -6.62 24.67 -5.04
CA ASP A 99 -7.80 23.99 -4.52
C ASP A 99 -7.58 22.48 -4.38
N ALA A 100 -6.84 21.89 -5.30
CA ALA A 100 -6.52 20.48 -5.31
C ALA A 100 -5.01 20.26 -5.45
N ALA A 101 -4.47 19.29 -4.73
CA ALA A 101 -3.13 18.75 -4.95
C ALA A 101 -3.25 17.24 -5.03
N ILE A 102 -3.15 16.69 -6.23
CA ILE A 102 -3.32 15.25 -6.47
C ILE A 102 -2.00 14.64 -6.93
N VAL A 103 -1.83 13.34 -6.67
CA VAL A 103 -0.70 12.59 -7.21
C VAL A 103 -0.82 12.43 -8.73
N GLU A 104 0.31 12.33 -9.41
CA GLU A 104 0.37 12.18 -10.87
C GLU A 104 -0.45 10.99 -11.38
N THR A 105 -0.38 9.86 -10.70
CA THR A 105 -1.16 8.65 -11.02
C THR A 105 -2.66 8.93 -11.11
N VAL A 106 -3.22 9.71 -10.18
CA VAL A 106 -4.62 10.14 -10.22
C VAL A 106 -4.85 11.07 -11.39
N ALA A 107 -4.02 12.11 -11.54
CA ALA A 107 -4.21 13.12 -12.58
C ALA A 107 -4.18 12.49 -13.99
N HIS A 108 -3.19 11.64 -14.25
CA HIS A 108 -3.05 10.89 -15.49
C HIS A 108 -4.22 9.91 -15.73
N THR A 109 -4.80 9.34 -14.67
CA THR A 109 -6.00 8.50 -14.75
C THR A 109 -7.23 9.32 -15.12
N GLU A 110 -7.47 10.44 -14.43
CA GLU A 110 -8.63 11.31 -14.69
C GLU A 110 -8.61 11.90 -16.10
N ALA A 111 -7.43 12.31 -16.58
CA ALA A 111 -7.27 12.75 -17.96
C ALA A 111 -7.60 11.62 -18.94
N SER A 112 -7.02 10.42 -18.74
CA SER A 112 -7.25 9.29 -19.65
C SER A 112 -8.72 8.87 -19.68
N LEU A 113 -9.38 8.73 -18.53
CA LEU A 113 -10.80 8.36 -18.45
C LEU A 113 -11.74 9.44 -19.01
N HIS A 114 -11.31 10.71 -19.02
CA HIS A 114 -12.08 11.79 -19.62
C HIS A 114 -12.13 11.68 -21.15
N PHE A 115 -11.01 11.36 -21.80
CA PHE A 115 -10.93 11.23 -23.26
C PHE A 115 -11.25 9.81 -23.77
N TYR A 116 -10.92 8.80 -22.96
CA TYR A 116 -10.99 7.38 -23.30
C TYR A 116 -11.63 6.60 -22.14
N PRO A 117 -12.96 6.61 -22.02
CA PRO A 117 -13.67 5.96 -20.90
C PRO A 117 -13.49 4.44 -20.83
N ASP A 118 -13.09 3.80 -21.93
CA ASP A 118 -12.82 2.38 -22.05
C ASP A 118 -11.34 2.02 -21.88
N ALA A 119 -10.52 2.91 -21.30
CA ALA A 119 -9.11 2.63 -21.03
C ALA A 119 -8.96 1.50 -20.01
N ASP A 120 -8.19 0.46 -20.36
CA ASP A 120 -7.85 -0.65 -19.47
C ASP A 120 -6.45 -0.49 -18.89
N VAL A 121 -5.52 0.03 -19.70
CA VAL A 121 -4.12 0.23 -19.29
C VAL A 121 -3.67 1.62 -19.70
N ILE A 122 -3.05 2.31 -18.77
CA ILE A 122 -2.46 3.61 -18.99
C ILE A 122 -0.95 3.50 -18.77
N CYS A 123 -0.16 3.85 -19.79
CA CYS A 123 1.29 3.86 -19.75
C CYS A 123 1.80 5.30 -19.85
N ASP A 124 2.17 5.89 -18.71
CA ASP A 124 2.82 7.20 -18.61
C ASP A 124 4.34 7.02 -18.56
N VAL A 125 5.02 7.48 -19.62
CA VAL A 125 6.49 7.47 -19.71
C VAL A 125 6.97 8.91 -19.61
N GLY A 126 7.42 9.26 -18.41
CA GLY A 126 7.96 10.56 -18.06
C GLY A 126 9.46 10.68 -18.33
N GLY A 127 10.04 11.79 -17.89
CA GLY A 127 11.48 12.02 -17.98
C GLY A 127 12.27 11.08 -17.05
N GLN A 128 11.87 10.96 -15.79
CA GLN A 128 12.62 10.17 -14.80
C GLN A 128 11.92 8.87 -14.39
N ASP A 129 10.61 8.76 -14.63
CA ASP A 129 9.80 7.65 -14.16
C ASP A 129 8.93 7.03 -15.26
N ILE A 130 8.50 5.81 -14.96
CA ILE A 130 7.55 5.04 -15.76
C ILE A 130 6.41 4.64 -14.83
N LYS A 131 5.18 4.90 -15.26
CA LYS A 131 3.98 4.59 -14.50
C LYS A 131 3.03 3.79 -15.37
N LEU A 132 2.70 2.58 -14.93
CA LEU A 132 1.64 1.76 -15.51
C LEU A 132 0.49 1.74 -14.54
N ILE A 133 -0.68 2.18 -14.99
CA ILE A 133 -1.92 2.17 -14.22
C ILE A 133 -2.85 1.17 -14.90
N ILE A 134 -3.29 0.17 -14.16
CA ILE A 134 -4.18 -0.88 -14.65
C ILE A 134 -5.56 -0.57 -14.10
N LEU A 135 -6.53 -0.48 -14.99
CA LEU A 135 -7.92 -0.17 -14.71
C LEU A 135 -8.78 -1.42 -14.87
N GLN A 136 -9.88 -1.45 -14.12
CA GLN A 136 -10.96 -2.42 -14.25
C GLN A 136 -12.27 -1.66 -14.05
N ASP A 137 -13.14 -1.69 -15.05
CA ASP A 137 -14.43 -0.98 -15.04
C ASP A 137 -14.30 0.51 -14.71
N GLY A 138 -13.29 1.17 -15.28
CA GLY A 138 -12.99 2.59 -15.05
C GLY A 138 -12.41 2.91 -13.66
N ARG A 139 -12.11 1.90 -12.85
CA ARG A 139 -11.50 2.04 -11.53
C ARG A 139 -10.08 1.53 -11.54
N VAL A 140 -9.23 2.15 -10.75
CA VAL A 140 -7.87 1.66 -10.57
C VAL A 140 -7.87 0.31 -9.85
N LYS A 141 -7.17 -0.65 -10.45
CA LYS A 141 -6.89 -1.98 -9.91
C LYS A 141 -5.47 -2.11 -9.37
N ASP A 142 -4.47 -1.72 -10.17
CA ASP A 142 -3.05 -1.83 -9.78
C ASP A 142 -2.19 -0.74 -10.43
N PHE A 143 -1.01 -0.53 -9.86
CA PHE A 143 0.03 0.36 -10.37
C PHE A 143 1.39 -0.33 -10.37
N LYS A 144 2.12 -0.19 -11.47
CA LYS A 144 3.56 -0.46 -11.52
C LYS A 144 4.30 0.85 -11.71
N LEU A 145 5.15 1.19 -10.75
CA LEU A 145 5.91 2.43 -10.75
C LEU A 145 7.41 2.10 -10.74
N ASN A 146 8.16 2.74 -11.63
CA ASN A 146 9.62 2.77 -11.56
C ASN A 146 10.09 4.21 -11.42
N THR A 147 10.62 4.55 -10.24
CA THR A 147 11.14 5.89 -9.91
C THR A 147 12.64 5.91 -9.60
N GLN A 148 13.30 4.74 -9.55
CA GLN A 148 14.72 4.64 -9.18
C GLN A 148 15.62 4.16 -10.32
N CYS A 149 15.06 3.50 -11.34
CA CYS A 149 15.85 2.99 -12.45
C CYS A 149 15.71 3.91 -13.68
N SER A 150 16.83 4.48 -14.13
CA SER A 150 16.87 5.28 -15.37
C SER A 150 16.66 4.48 -16.66
N ALA A 151 16.56 3.15 -16.54
CA ALA A 151 16.35 2.29 -17.69
C ALA A 151 14.95 2.46 -18.25
N GLY A 152 14.87 2.98 -19.47
CA GLY A 152 13.60 3.10 -20.19
C GLY A 152 12.76 4.33 -19.83
N ASN A 153 13.36 5.39 -19.30
CA ASN A 153 12.67 6.68 -19.15
C ASN A 153 13.13 7.70 -20.22
N GLY A 154 12.41 8.82 -20.34
CA GLY A 154 12.67 9.85 -21.34
C GLY A 154 14.01 10.57 -21.17
N TYR A 155 14.49 10.74 -19.94
CA TYR A 155 15.75 11.43 -19.65
C TYR A 155 16.94 10.66 -20.20
N PHE A 156 16.92 9.33 -20.12
CA PHE A 156 17.96 8.52 -20.74
C PHE A 156 18.04 8.77 -22.25
N LEU A 157 16.90 8.70 -22.95
CA LEU A 157 16.82 8.98 -24.39
C LEU A 157 17.27 10.40 -24.74
N GLN A 158 16.85 11.40 -23.94
CA GLN A 158 17.25 12.79 -24.08
C GLN A 158 18.77 12.94 -23.93
N SER A 159 19.34 12.43 -22.83
CA SER A 159 20.77 12.55 -22.54
C SER A 159 21.65 11.91 -23.60
N THR A 160 21.23 10.77 -24.18
CA THR A 160 21.95 10.13 -25.28
C THR A 160 21.85 10.94 -26.57
N CYS A 161 20.66 11.44 -26.91
CA CYS A 161 20.46 12.28 -28.10
C CYS A 161 21.34 13.54 -28.05
N THR A 162 21.34 14.23 -26.90
CA THR A 162 22.21 15.38 -26.65
C THR A 162 23.68 15.00 -26.66
N GLY A 163 24.04 13.83 -26.13
CA GLY A 163 25.41 13.29 -26.19
C GLY A 163 25.91 13.07 -27.63
N PHE A 164 25.01 12.83 -28.58
CA PHE A 164 25.32 12.77 -30.02
C PHE A 164 25.25 14.13 -30.73
N GLY A 165 24.97 15.22 -30.01
CA GLY A 165 24.91 16.58 -30.54
C GLY A 165 23.56 16.94 -31.18
N TYR A 166 22.48 16.22 -30.86
CA TYR A 166 21.13 16.49 -31.38
C TYR A 166 20.16 16.90 -30.28
N GLU A 167 19.17 17.72 -30.63
CA GLU A 167 18.05 18.05 -29.76
C GLU A 167 17.13 16.83 -29.61
N VAL A 168 16.52 16.65 -28.44
CA VAL A 168 15.60 15.52 -28.19
C VAL A 168 14.39 15.52 -29.13
N THR A 169 13.98 16.70 -29.61
CA THR A 169 12.89 16.87 -30.58
C THR A 169 13.22 16.28 -31.96
N GLN A 170 14.51 16.11 -32.28
CA GLN A 170 14.98 15.52 -33.53
C GLN A 170 15.11 13.99 -33.47
N PHE A 171 14.98 13.39 -32.28
CA PHE A 171 15.23 11.97 -32.06
C PHE A 171 14.45 11.09 -33.05
N ALA A 172 13.14 11.30 -33.17
CA ALA A 172 12.27 10.43 -33.96
C ALA A 172 12.64 10.46 -35.45
N ASP A 173 12.87 11.67 -35.99
CA ASP A 173 13.22 11.85 -37.41
C ASP A 173 14.58 11.23 -37.73
N LEU A 174 15.56 11.34 -36.82
CA LEU A 174 16.85 10.65 -36.94
C LEU A 174 16.66 9.14 -36.94
N ALA A 175 16.00 8.60 -35.92
CA ALA A 175 15.79 7.16 -35.77
C ALA A 175 15.03 6.54 -36.97
N PHE A 176 14.08 7.26 -37.58
CA PHE A 176 13.37 6.77 -38.77
C PHE A 176 14.22 6.73 -40.04
N ASN A 177 15.35 7.44 -40.09
CA ASN A 177 16.29 7.37 -41.21
C ASN A 177 17.25 6.17 -41.11
N ALA A 178 17.27 5.47 -39.97
CA ALA A 178 18.11 4.30 -39.78
C ALA A 178 17.71 3.15 -40.72
N LYS A 179 18.69 2.54 -41.39
CA LYS A 179 18.48 1.36 -42.26
C LYS A 179 18.62 0.04 -41.51
N ALA A 180 19.33 0.07 -40.39
CA ALA A 180 19.53 -1.03 -39.46
C ALA A 180 19.61 -0.44 -38.04
N MET A 181 19.48 -1.30 -37.03
CA MET A 181 19.67 -0.90 -35.63
C MET A 181 20.40 -2.01 -34.87
N PRO A 182 21.27 -1.67 -33.90
CA PRO A 182 21.88 -2.65 -33.02
C PRO A 182 20.84 -3.22 -32.04
N MET A 183 21.12 -4.42 -31.54
CA MET A 183 20.27 -5.11 -30.57
C MET A 183 20.77 -4.88 -29.15
N PHE A 184 20.08 -4.01 -28.42
CA PHE A 184 20.33 -3.80 -27.00
C PHE A 184 19.76 -4.92 -26.13
N GLY A 185 20.50 -5.26 -25.07
CA GLY A 185 19.92 -5.92 -23.89
C GLY A 185 18.94 -4.98 -23.17
N TYR A 186 17.94 -5.53 -22.50
CA TYR A 186 17.04 -4.76 -21.63
C TYR A 186 17.44 -4.96 -20.16
N GLY A 187 17.19 -3.98 -19.29
CA GLY A 187 17.66 -3.96 -17.91
C GLY A 187 18.37 -2.64 -17.57
N CYS A 188 19.47 -2.70 -16.82
CA CYS A 188 20.11 -1.51 -16.23
C CYS A 188 20.63 -0.49 -17.27
N ALA A 189 20.38 0.80 -17.03
CA ALA A 189 20.86 1.90 -17.88
C ALA A 189 22.39 1.97 -17.97
N VAL A 190 23.12 1.59 -16.93
CA VAL A 190 24.59 1.56 -16.95
C VAL A 190 25.11 0.57 -17.99
N PHE A 191 24.49 -0.61 -18.10
CA PHE A 191 24.86 -1.58 -19.12
C PHE A 191 24.48 -1.09 -20.52
N MET A 192 23.32 -0.45 -20.67
CA MET A 192 22.96 0.17 -21.96
C MET A 192 23.93 1.30 -22.35
N GLN A 193 24.48 2.06 -21.40
CA GLN A 193 25.53 3.04 -21.69
C GLN A 193 26.83 2.39 -22.17
N SER A 194 27.21 1.26 -21.57
CA SER A 194 28.35 0.47 -22.06
C SER A 194 28.09 -0.06 -23.47
N ASP A 195 26.89 -0.59 -23.73
CA ASP A 195 26.48 -1.08 -25.06
C ASP A 195 26.56 0.05 -26.12
N ILE A 196 26.13 1.28 -25.80
CA ILE A 196 26.24 2.44 -26.70
C ILE A 196 27.70 2.65 -27.13
N VAL A 197 28.64 2.66 -26.18
CA VAL A 197 30.07 2.87 -26.47
C VAL A 197 30.62 1.75 -27.35
N ASP A 198 30.23 0.50 -27.09
CA ASP A 198 30.67 -0.63 -27.90
C ASP A 198 30.07 -0.62 -29.31
N PHE A 199 28.81 -0.21 -29.47
CA PHE A 199 28.21 -0.02 -30.80
C PHE A 199 28.88 1.13 -31.56
N GLN A 200 29.23 2.23 -30.90
CA GLN A 200 30.02 3.29 -31.54
C GLN A 200 31.37 2.76 -32.04
N ARG A 201 32.06 1.92 -31.26
CA ARG A 201 33.32 1.28 -31.67
C ARG A 201 33.16 0.32 -32.85
N GLN A 202 32.02 -0.33 -32.96
CA GLN A 202 31.67 -1.20 -34.09
C GLN A 202 31.26 -0.41 -35.35
N GLY A 203 31.18 0.93 -35.28
CA GLY A 203 30.86 1.79 -36.42
C GLY A 203 29.38 2.05 -36.64
N TRP A 204 28.52 1.71 -35.68
CA TRP A 204 27.10 2.07 -35.73
C TRP A 204 26.92 3.59 -35.68
N LYS A 205 26.02 4.10 -36.53
CA LYS A 205 25.76 5.55 -36.60
C LYS A 205 24.80 6.01 -35.51
N PRO A 206 24.80 7.31 -35.15
CA PRO A 206 23.88 7.85 -34.16
C PRO A 206 22.41 7.52 -34.44
N GLU A 207 21.93 7.68 -35.69
CA GLU A 207 20.55 7.37 -36.06
C GLU A 207 20.18 5.90 -35.83
N GLU A 208 21.11 4.97 -36.09
CA GLU A 208 20.91 3.53 -35.91
C GLU A 208 20.88 3.17 -34.42
N ILE A 209 21.76 3.78 -33.62
CA ILE A 209 21.79 3.61 -32.17
C ILE A 209 20.49 4.15 -31.54
N LEU A 210 20.04 5.33 -31.94
CA LEU A 210 18.78 5.92 -31.44
C LEU A 210 17.57 5.04 -31.80
N ALA A 211 17.55 4.44 -32.99
CA ALA A 211 16.53 3.45 -33.36
C ALA A 211 16.58 2.20 -32.46
N GLY A 212 17.78 1.69 -32.16
CA GLY A 212 17.97 0.57 -31.23
C GLY A 212 17.48 0.89 -29.81
N LEU A 213 17.74 2.12 -29.33
CA LEU A 213 17.28 2.59 -28.02
C LEU A 213 15.76 2.76 -27.95
N ALA A 214 15.12 3.28 -29.01
CA ALA A 214 13.66 3.30 -29.09
C ALA A 214 13.08 1.88 -29.03
N ASN A 215 13.71 0.91 -29.69
CA ASN A 215 13.27 -0.49 -29.73
C ASN A 215 13.45 -1.25 -28.40
N VAL A 216 14.41 -0.85 -27.55
CA VAL A 216 14.59 -1.48 -26.23
C VAL A 216 13.68 -0.90 -25.15
N LEU A 217 13.24 0.36 -25.31
CA LEU A 217 12.32 1.04 -24.39
C LEU A 217 11.12 0.19 -23.95
N PRO A 218 10.29 -0.39 -24.85
CA PRO A 218 9.15 -1.20 -24.43
C PRO A 218 9.53 -2.48 -23.69
N LYS A 219 10.72 -3.06 -23.94
CA LYS A 219 11.19 -4.21 -23.17
C LYS A 219 11.47 -3.82 -21.72
N ASN A 220 12.07 -2.64 -21.50
CA ASN A 220 12.27 -2.11 -20.15
C ASN A 220 10.93 -1.81 -19.46
N ILE A 221 9.96 -1.23 -20.16
CA ILE A 221 8.63 -0.94 -19.61
C ILE A 221 7.90 -2.24 -19.23
N TRP A 222 7.70 -3.14 -20.18
CA TRP A 222 6.79 -4.27 -20.01
C TRP A 222 7.46 -5.50 -19.40
N LEU A 223 8.71 -5.81 -19.73
CA LEU A 223 9.36 -7.02 -19.23
C LEU A 223 10.13 -6.77 -17.93
N TYR A 224 10.82 -5.64 -17.82
CA TYR A 224 11.67 -5.36 -16.66
C TYR A 224 10.90 -4.64 -15.53
N VAL A 225 10.22 -3.54 -15.84
CA VAL A 225 9.50 -2.73 -14.84
C VAL A 225 8.18 -3.37 -14.46
N SER A 226 7.35 -3.75 -15.44
CA SER A 226 6.03 -4.28 -15.15
C SER A 226 6.03 -5.76 -14.74
N GLN A 227 7.02 -6.52 -15.25
CA GLN A 227 7.08 -7.98 -15.16
C GLN A 227 5.78 -8.67 -15.61
N ILE A 228 5.06 -8.09 -16.58
CA ILE A 228 3.80 -8.63 -17.09
C ILE A 228 4.07 -9.44 -18.36
N PRO A 229 4.05 -10.79 -18.30
CA PRO A 229 4.35 -11.61 -19.47
C PRO A 229 3.17 -11.67 -20.46
N ASN A 230 1.93 -11.52 -19.98
CA ASN A 230 0.72 -11.61 -20.80
C ASN A 230 -0.06 -10.28 -20.77
N LEU A 231 0.16 -9.44 -21.78
CA LEU A 231 -0.51 -8.13 -21.89
C LEU A 231 -2.03 -8.26 -22.07
N ALA A 232 -2.52 -9.34 -22.67
CA ALA A 232 -3.97 -9.53 -22.87
C ALA A 232 -4.74 -9.67 -21.54
N SER A 233 -4.07 -10.10 -20.47
CA SER A 233 -4.69 -10.18 -19.13
C SER A 233 -4.98 -8.81 -18.50
N LEU A 234 -4.45 -7.72 -19.09
CA LEU A 234 -4.65 -6.37 -18.58
C LEU A 234 -5.84 -5.65 -19.21
N GLY A 235 -6.51 -6.25 -20.20
CA GLY A 235 -7.52 -5.61 -21.03
C GLY A 235 -7.02 -5.28 -22.43
N ARG A 236 -7.85 -4.62 -23.23
CA ARG A 236 -7.65 -4.42 -24.68
C ARG A 236 -7.17 -3.01 -25.01
N THR A 237 -7.61 -1.98 -24.29
CA THR A 237 -7.34 -0.59 -24.62
C THR A 237 -6.16 -0.05 -23.83
N PHE A 238 -5.06 0.24 -24.53
CA PHE A 238 -3.81 0.78 -23.98
C PHE A 238 -3.68 2.26 -24.35
N VAL A 239 -3.63 3.14 -23.36
CA VAL A 239 -3.42 4.58 -23.54
C VAL A 239 -1.96 4.93 -23.22
N LEU A 240 -1.22 5.37 -24.22
CA LEU A 240 0.15 5.84 -24.11
C LEU A 240 0.17 7.35 -23.87
N GLN A 241 0.80 7.77 -22.79
CA GLN A 241 0.97 9.18 -22.43
C GLN A 241 2.34 9.47 -21.79
N GLY A 242 2.57 10.71 -21.38
CA GLY A 242 3.86 11.21 -20.91
C GLY A 242 4.68 11.86 -22.02
N GLY A 243 5.63 12.72 -21.62
CA GLY A 243 6.43 13.52 -22.55
C GLY A 243 7.25 12.69 -23.54
N THR A 244 7.65 11.47 -23.17
CA THR A 244 8.38 10.56 -24.09
C THR A 244 7.54 10.17 -25.31
N GLN A 245 6.21 10.21 -25.22
CA GLN A 245 5.33 9.85 -26.35
C GLN A 245 5.25 10.95 -27.43
N HIS A 246 5.89 12.10 -27.23
CA HIS A 246 6.18 13.03 -28.34
C HIS A 246 7.19 12.45 -29.34
N ASN A 247 8.04 11.54 -28.89
CA ASN A 247 9.00 10.84 -29.76
C ASN A 247 8.29 9.69 -30.49
N LEU A 248 7.96 9.90 -31.76
CA LEU A 248 7.22 8.92 -32.56
C LEU A 248 7.99 7.60 -32.80
N ALA A 249 9.32 7.59 -32.70
CA ALA A 249 10.08 6.34 -32.75
C ALA A 249 9.85 5.49 -31.49
N ALA A 250 9.79 6.14 -30.32
CA ALA A 250 9.43 5.48 -29.06
C ALA A 250 7.98 4.97 -29.06
N VAL A 251 7.04 5.74 -29.61
CA VAL A 251 5.63 5.32 -29.80
C VAL A 251 5.56 4.10 -30.72
N LYS A 252 6.23 4.15 -31.89
CA LYS A 252 6.23 3.04 -32.86
C LYS A 252 6.73 1.75 -32.22
N ALA A 253 7.86 1.82 -31.53
CA ALA A 253 8.42 0.67 -30.84
C ALA A 253 7.48 0.10 -29.77
N GLN A 254 6.83 0.97 -28.98
CA GLN A 254 5.84 0.53 -27.99
C GLN A 254 4.62 -0.14 -28.62
N VAL A 255 4.05 0.44 -29.67
CA VAL A 255 2.92 -0.14 -30.40
C VAL A 255 3.29 -1.53 -30.95
N ASP A 256 4.42 -1.65 -31.64
CA ASP A 256 4.88 -2.92 -32.21
C ASP A 256 5.09 -3.99 -31.13
N PHE A 257 5.65 -3.59 -30.00
CA PHE A 257 5.85 -4.49 -28.87
C PHE A 257 4.52 -4.98 -28.31
N ILE A 258 3.56 -4.07 -28.07
CA ILE A 258 2.24 -4.42 -27.55
C ILE A 258 1.52 -5.34 -28.54
N GLU A 259 1.44 -4.97 -29.83
CA GLU A 259 0.80 -5.78 -30.87
C GLU A 259 1.43 -7.17 -31.02
N SER A 260 2.77 -7.30 -30.90
CA SER A 260 3.46 -8.60 -31.00
C SER A 260 3.37 -9.47 -29.75
N ARG A 261 3.12 -8.89 -28.58
CA ARG A 261 3.01 -9.59 -27.29
C ARG A 261 1.57 -9.78 -26.82
N PHE A 262 0.61 -9.10 -27.42
CA PHE A 262 -0.80 -9.28 -27.15
C PHE A 262 -1.29 -10.60 -27.75
N ARG A 263 -1.49 -11.60 -26.89
CA ARG A 263 -1.91 -12.96 -27.30
C ARG A 263 -3.32 -13.24 -26.79
N ASP A 264 -4.30 -12.86 -27.60
CA ASP A 264 -5.71 -13.23 -27.39
C ASP A 264 -6.35 -13.69 -28.72
N LYS A 265 -7.25 -14.67 -28.65
CA LYS A 265 -7.83 -15.31 -29.84
C LYS A 265 -8.82 -14.37 -30.52
N GLY A 266 -8.45 -13.87 -31.70
CA GLY A 266 -9.33 -13.07 -32.56
C GLY A 266 -9.49 -11.61 -32.12
N VAL A 267 -8.79 -11.18 -31.07
CA VAL A 267 -8.84 -9.81 -30.54
C VAL A 267 -7.46 -9.16 -30.72
N LYS A 268 -7.45 -7.95 -31.29
CA LYS A 268 -6.25 -7.11 -31.38
C LYS A 268 -6.26 -6.06 -30.26
N PRO A 269 -5.09 -5.64 -29.75
CA PRO A 269 -5.03 -4.54 -28.81
C PRO A 269 -5.46 -3.25 -29.50
N ASN A 270 -6.10 -2.38 -28.73
CA ASN A 270 -6.42 -1.01 -29.13
C ASN A 270 -5.40 -0.08 -28.48
N VAL A 271 -4.33 0.25 -29.20
CA VAL A 271 -3.30 1.16 -28.69
C VAL A 271 -3.61 2.59 -29.13
N ILE A 272 -3.78 3.48 -28.15
CA ILE A 272 -4.11 4.89 -28.30
C ILE A 272 -2.95 5.70 -27.78
N VAL A 273 -2.51 6.71 -28.54
CA VAL A 273 -1.62 7.75 -28.01
C VAL A 273 -2.49 8.92 -27.59
N HIS A 274 -2.41 9.31 -26.32
CA HIS A 274 -3.20 10.41 -25.78
C HIS A 274 -2.91 11.68 -26.59
N GLU A 275 -3.94 12.37 -27.08
CA GLU A 275 -3.77 13.53 -27.98
C GLU A 275 -3.03 14.71 -27.32
N HIS A 276 -3.05 14.74 -26.00
CA HIS A 276 -2.31 15.67 -25.12
C HIS A 276 -1.37 14.91 -24.17
N CYS A 277 -0.61 13.94 -24.71
CA CYS A 277 0.24 13.04 -23.93
C CYS A 277 1.21 13.76 -22.98
N GLY A 278 1.77 14.91 -23.37
CA GLY A 278 2.68 15.69 -22.53
C GLY A 278 1.99 16.44 -21.38
N GLU A 279 0.73 16.83 -21.54
CA GLU A 279 0.00 17.67 -20.58
C GLU A 279 -1.08 16.92 -19.78
N SER A 280 -1.16 15.60 -19.91
CA SER A 280 -2.23 14.80 -19.32
C SER A 280 -2.31 14.92 -17.80
N GLY A 281 -1.17 15.01 -17.10
CA GLY A 281 -1.16 15.31 -15.66
C GLY A 281 -1.81 16.65 -15.33
N ALA A 282 -1.48 17.72 -16.05
CA ALA A 282 -2.07 19.04 -15.83
C ALA A 282 -3.58 19.03 -16.11
N ILE A 283 -4.02 18.31 -17.15
CA ILE A 283 -5.45 18.11 -17.47
C ILE A 283 -6.18 17.45 -16.31
N GLY A 284 -5.66 16.34 -15.78
CA GLY A 284 -6.27 15.66 -14.64
C GLY A 284 -6.41 16.54 -13.41
N ALA A 285 -5.40 17.36 -13.12
CA ALA A 285 -5.43 18.30 -12.02
C ALA A 285 -6.52 19.37 -12.20
N ALA A 286 -6.67 19.92 -13.41
CA ALA A 286 -7.75 20.86 -13.73
C ALA A 286 -9.14 20.22 -13.65
N ILE A 287 -9.28 18.95 -14.06
CA ILE A 287 -10.52 18.17 -13.94
C ILE A 287 -10.93 18.00 -12.47
N GLU A 288 -9.98 17.72 -11.59
CA GLU A 288 -10.26 17.62 -10.15
C GLU A 288 -10.71 18.96 -9.57
N ALA A 289 -10.07 20.07 -9.96
CA ALA A 289 -10.50 21.41 -9.55
C ALA A 289 -11.93 21.72 -10.04
N ASN A 290 -12.27 21.37 -11.30
CA ASN A 290 -13.63 21.47 -11.83
C ASN A 290 -14.64 20.64 -11.02
N ARG A 291 -14.26 19.43 -10.62
CA ARG A 291 -15.11 18.55 -9.80
C ARG A 291 -15.41 19.17 -8.43
N LEU A 292 -14.39 19.64 -7.72
CA LEU A 292 -14.56 20.29 -6.41
C LEU A 292 -15.43 21.55 -6.52
N TRP A 293 -15.27 22.33 -7.58
CA TRP A 293 -16.12 23.49 -7.85
C TRP A 293 -17.59 23.09 -8.08
N LYS A 294 -17.85 22.02 -8.84
CA LYS A 294 -19.21 21.46 -9.00
C LYS A 294 -19.82 20.96 -7.69
N MET A 295 -18.99 20.58 -6.72
CA MET A 295 -19.41 20.24 -5.35
C MET A 295 -19.60 21.47 -4.44
N GLY A 296 -19.50 22.68 -4.99
CA GLY A 296 -19.73 23.94 -4.26
C GLY A 296 -18.47 24.58 -3.69
N ARG A 297 -17.27 24.04 -3.95
CA ARG A 297 -16.02 24.68 -3.49
C ARG A 297 -15.76 25.97 -4.25
N GLN A 298 -15.57 27.06 -3.53
CA GLN A 298 -15.04 28.31 -4.08
C GLN A 298 -13.51 28.27 -4.09
N THR A 299 -12.89 28.86 -5.12
CA THR A 299 -11.43 28.80 -5.26
C THR A 299 -10.72 29.58 -4.16
N SER A 300 -9.67 28.97 -3.60
CA SER A 300 -8.74 29.62 -2.68
C SER A 300 -7.50 30.19 -3.37
N PHE A 301 -7.38 30.02 -4.70
CA PHE A 301 -6.24 30.47 -5.48
C PHE A 301 -5.95 31.96 -5.28
N ILE A 302 -4.68 32.32 -5.11
CA ILE A 302 -4.23 33.68 -4.80
C ILE A 302 -4.53 34.73 -5.89
N GLY A 303 -4.88 34.30 -7.11
CA GLY A 303 -5.17 35.17 -8.24
C GLY A 303 -3.96 35.41 -9.15
N LEU A 304 -4.22 35.73 -10.42
CA LEU A 304 -3.17 35.84 -11.46
C LEU A 304 -2.15 36.94 -11.17
N ASP A 305 -2.62 38.14 -10.78
CA ASP A 305 -1.75 39.27 -10.45
C ASP A 305 -0.87 38.98 -9.22
N ALA A 306 -1.32 38.09 -8.34
CA ALA A 306 -0.56 37.69 -7.17
C ALA A 306 0.58 36.74 -7.54
N VAL A 307 0.33 35.81 -8.46
CA VAL A 307 1.35 34.90 -8.98
C VAL A 307 2.52 35.67 -9.59
N ASP A 308 2.25 36.70 -10.39
CA ASP A 308 3.29 37.50 -11.04
C ASP A 308 4.22 38.23 -10.06
N LYS A 309 3.75 38.45 -8.83
CA LYS A 309 4.46 39.17 -7.77
C LYS A 309 5.05 38.25 -6.70
N ILE A 310 4.99 36.92 -6.89
CA ILE A 310 5.65 35.98 -5.99
C ILE A 310 7.15 36.28 -5.99
N SER A 311 7.68 36.57 -4.81
CA SER A 311 9.12 36.68 -4.58
C SER A 311 9.54 35.63 -3.59
N TYR A 312 10.67 34.97 -3.84
CA TYR A 312 11.20 33.96 -2.95
C TYR A 312 12.70 34.16 -2.71
N VAL A 313 13.18 33.70 -1.55
CA VAL A 313 14.60 33.65 -1.22
C VAL A 313 14.97 32.20 -0.90
N THR A 314 16.06 31.71 -1.47
CA THR A 314 16.52 30.34 -1.23
C THR A 314 17.74 30.34 -0.33
N HIS A 315 17.71 29.51 0.72
CA HIS A 315 18.82 29.31 1.64
C HIS A 315 19.29 27.85 1.58
N ARG A 316 20.59 27.65 1.39
CA ARG A 316 21.24 26.33 1.44
C ARG A 316 22.64 26.47 2.02
N SER A 317 22.76 26.28 3.34
CA SER A 317 24.01 26.37 4.10
C SER A 317 24.06 25.28 5.17
N GLU A 318 25.16 25.19 5.93
CA GLU A 318 25.24 24.28 7.08
C GLU A 318 24.13 24.54 8.13
N ASP A 319 23.59 25.76 8.22
CA ASP A 319 22.46 26.07 9.11
C ASP A 319 21.17 25.35 8.70
N THR A 320 21.04 25.03 7.41
CA THR A 320 19.93 24.24 6.88
C THR A 320 20.14 22.74 7.05
N ARG A 321 21.27 22.26 7.59
CA ARG A 321 21.52 20.83 7.76
C ARG A 321 20.62 20.21 8.84
N CYS A 322 20.02 19.07 8.53
CA CYS A 322 19.24 18.28 9.48
C CYS A 322 20.18 17.38 10.30
N TYR A 323 19.95 17.25 11.61
CA TYR A 323 20.75 16.38 12.48
C TYR A 323 19.90 15.35 13.24
N PHE A 324 18.65 15.12 12.82
CA PHE A 324 17.73 14.19 13.49
C PHE A 324 18.06 12.71 13.27
N CYS A 325 18.99 12.39 12.36
CA CYS A 325 19.50 11.05 12.17
C CYS A 325 20.95 11.08 11.63
N LYS A 326 21.53 9.89 11.46
CA LYS A 326 22.92 9.74 11.00
C LYS A 326 23.17 10.24 9.57
N ASN A 327 22.14 10.38 8.74
CA ASN A 327 22.28 10.82 7.34
C ASN A 327 22.65 12.30 7.21
N LYS A 328 22.37 13.11 8.25
CA LYS A 328 22.72 14.53 8.33
C LYS A 328 22.43 15.33 7.04
N CYS A 329 21.23 15.18 6.47
CA CYS A 329 20.90 15.68 5.13
C CYS A 329 21.02 17.21 5.02
N LEU A 330 21.60 17.70 3.92
CA LEU A 330 21.62 19.13 3.60
C LEU A 330 20.31 19.53 2.93
N ARG A 331 19.52 20.36 3.61
CA ARG A 331 18.19 20.79 3.15
C ARG A 331 18.28 22.08 2.36
N THR A 332 17.19 22.49 1.74
CA THR A 332 17.08 23.81 1.11
C THR A 332 15.82 24.47 1.63
N PHE A 333 15.94 25.67 2.17
CA PHE A 333 14.80 26.45 2.65
C PHE A 333 14.43 27.45 1.57
N ILE A 334 13.15 27.50 1.22
CA ILE A 334 12.60 28.44 0.25
C ILE A 334 11.60 29.31 1.00
N ASP A 335 11.94 30.59 1.10
CA ASP A 335 11.19 31.61 1.79
C ASP A 335 10.36 32.37 0.79
N VAL A 336 9.08 32.03 0.69
CA VAL A 336 8.14 32.61 -0.27
C VAL A 336 7.37 33.73 0.40
N LYS A 337 7.56 34.97 -0.09
CA LYS A 337 6.81 36.13 0.40
C LYS A 337 5.38 36.05 -0.10
N LEU A 338 4.44 35.88 0.82
CA LEU A 338 3.02 35.85 0.52
C LEU A 338 2.44 37.27 0.54
N MET A 339 1.31 37.46 -0.13
CA MET A 339 0.64 38.76 -0.16
C MET A 339 0.03 39.15 1.20
N PRO A 340 -0.13 40.45 1.48
CA PRO A 340 -0.82 40.92 2.69
C PRO A 340 -2.24 40.35 2.78
N GLY A 341 -2.59 39.75 3.92
CA GLY A 341 -3.91 39.17 4.19
C GLY A 341 -4.04 37.66 3.98
N VAL A 342 -3.02 36.98 3.43
CA VAL A 342 -2.95 35.52 3.44
C VAL A 342 -2.48 35.06 4.82
N PRO A 343 -3.22 34.19 5.54
CA PRO A 343 -2.75 33.64 6.81
C PRO A 343 -1.43 32.89 6.61
N VAL A 344 -0.36 33.35 7.26
CA VAL A 344 0.96 32.70 7.21
C VAL A 344 1.13 31.82 8.44
N GLU A 345 0.80 30.54 8.29
CA GLU A 345 1.06 29.55 9.33
C GLU A 345 2.42 28.87 9.10
N ASN A 346 3.46 29.39 9.75
CA ASN A 346 4.78 28.75 9.82
C ASN A 346 4.82 27.71 10.94
N ILE A 347 3.95 26.68 10.86
CA ILE A 347 3.88 25.60 11.84
C ILE A 347 5.24 24.90 11.88
N GLY A 348 5.90 24.99 13.03
CA GLY A 348 7.18 24.34 13.28
C GLY A 348 8.44 25.16 13.03
N PHE A 349 8.28 26.45 12.71
CA PHE A 349 9.39 27.39 12.50
C PHE A 349 9.40 28.57 13.50
N LYS A 350 8.77 28.41 14.67
CA LYS A 350 8.70 29.46 15.71
C LYS A 350 10.08 29.99 16.10
N THR A 351 11.11 29.15 16.02
CA THR A 351 12.51 29.52 16.17
C THR A 351 13.29 28.87 15.03
N SER A 352 13.73 29.66 14.06
CA SER A 352 14.59 29.20 12.97
C SER A 352 16.01 29.75 13.13
N LYS A 353 17.01 28.98 12.71
CA LYS A 353 18.40 29.46 12.62
C LYS A 353 18.57 30.56 11.58
N ILE A 354 17.74 30.52 10.53
CA ILE A 354 17.70 31.54 9.49
C ILE A 354 16.43 32.36 9.71
N PRO A 355 16.54 33.64 10.10
CA PRO A 355 15.37 34.49 10.34
C PRO A 355 14.38 34.44 9.17
N ILE A 356 13.09 34.33 9.48
CA ILE A 356 12.01 34.34 8.49
C ILE A 356 11.46 35.76 8.46
N ALA A 357 11.44 36.38 7.28
CA ALA A 357 10.87 37.71 7.12
C ALA A 357 9.35 37.71 7.34
N GLU A 358 8.80 38.81 7.84
CA GLU A 358 7.35 38.94 8.05
C GLU A 358 6.58 38.76 6.73
N GLY A 359 5.44 38.05 6.79
CA GLY A 359 4.64 37.71 5.60
C GLY A 359 5.25 36.62 4.72
N THR A 360 6.27 35.89 5.19
CA THR A 360 6.96 34.86 4.41
C THR A 360 6.63 33.47 4.91
N LYS A 361 6.26 32.57 4.00
CA LYS A 361 6.08 31.14 4.26
C LYS A 361 7.37 30.39 3.91
N ARG A 362 7.91 29.65 4.88
CA ARG A 362 9.09 28.81 4.65
C ARG A 362 8.69 27.40 4.19
N LEU A 363 9.32 26.94 3.13
CA LEU A 363 9.23 25.57 2.63
C LEU A 363 10.59 24.90 2.77
N ILE A 364 10.62 23.68 3.27
CA ILE A 364 11.83 22.85 3.28
C ILE A 364 11.73 21.85 2.14
N VAL A 365 12.73 21.85 1.27
CA VAL A 365 12.86 20.91 0.16
C VAL A 365 14.18 20.13 0.23
N ASN A 366 14.35 19.18 -0.69
CA ASN A 366 15.51 18.29 -0.78
C ASN A 366 15.65 17.33 0.43
N ASN A 367 14.52 16.85 0.96
CA ASN A 367 14.42 15.84 1.99
C ASN A 367 13.31 14.82 1.67
N SER A 368 13.56 13.55 1.93
CA SER A 368 12.60 12.46 1.67
C SER A 368 11.89 11.95 2.93
N CYS A 369 12.11 12.58 4.08
CA CYS A 369 11.50 12.17 5.36
C CYS A 369 10.79 13.32 6.05
N ASP A 370 9.69 13.01 6.76
CA ASP A 370 8.86 14.01 7.44
C ASP A 370 9.64 14.74 8.55
N ARG A 371 10.60 14.04 9.18
CA ARG A 371 11.52 14.66 10.17
C ARG A 371 12.32 15.79 9.53
N GLY A 372 12.67 15.67 8.25
CA GLY A 372 13.44 16.68 7.54
C GLY A 372 12.68 18.00 7.31
N LEU A 373 11.34 17.97 7.40
CA LEU A 373 10.44 19.11 7.10
C LEU A 373 10.34 20.14 8.23
N VAL A 374 10.96 19.89 9.39
CA VAL A 374 10.94 20.81 10.54
C VAL A 374 12.35 21.17 11.01
N GLU A 375 12.49 22.34 11.63
CA GLU A 375 13.77 22.77 12.22
C GLU A 375 13.91 22.40 13.69
N ASP A 376 12.80 22.35 14.43
CA ASP A 376 12.78 22.11 15.88
C ASP A 376 12.16 20.76 16.27
N VAL A 377 12.69 20.16 17.33
CA VAL A 377 12.18 18.92 17.91
C VAL A 377 10.81 19.13 18.56
N ASN A 378 10.48 20.31 19.09
CA ASN A 378 9.13 20.51 19.65
C ASN A 378 8.08 20.65 18.55
N ALA A 379 8.42 21.28 17.42
CA ALA A 379 7.59 21.25 16.22
C ALA A 379 7.29 19.81 15.76
N MET A 380 8.32 18.96 15.78
CA MET A 380 8.18 17.53 15.51
C MET A 380 7.21 16.85 16.49
N ARG A 381 7.24 17.22 17.79
CA ARG A 381 6.33 16.67 18.80
C ARG A 381 4.87 17.05 18.55
N GLU A 382 4.59 18.29 18.11
CA GLU A 382 3.23 18.73 17.77
C GLU A 382 2.71 18.00 16.53
N ILE A 383 3.51 17.90 15.46
CA ILE A 383 3.16 17.12 14.27
C ILE A 383 2.89 15.66 14.65
N LYS A 384 3.79 15.08 15.47
CA LYS A 384 3.63 13.73 15.97
C LYS A 384 2.35 13.58 16.79
N LYS A 385 2.00 14.53 17.65
CA LYS A 385 0.77 14.50 18.45
C LYS A 385 -0.48 14.52 17.56
N GLY A 386 -0.48 15.33 16.50
CA GLY A 386 -1.54 15.33 15.50
C GLY A 386 -1.65 13.96 14.79
N MET A 387 -0.53 13.40 14.36
CA MET A 387 -0.49 12.07 13.74
C MET A 387 -0.94 10.97 14.70
N ASP A 388 -0.47 10.98 15.94
CA ASP A 388 -0.82 10.00 16.97
C ASP A 388 -2.33 10.06 17.25
N SER A 389 -2.93 11.26 17.30
CA SER A 389 -4.39 11.43 17.42
C SER A 389 -5.17 10.79 16.25
N VAL A 390 -4.71 10.99 15.00
CA VAL A 390 -5.32 10.35 13.83
C VAL A 390 -5.18 8.83 13.90
N LYS A 391 -4.03 8.33 14.33
CA LYS A 391 -3.76 6.89 14.48
C LYS A 391 -4.61 6.26 15.59
N ASP A 392 -4.78 6.95 16.71
CA ASP A 392 -5.63 6.50 17.82
C ASP A 392 -7.11 6.45 17.40
N ALA A 393 -7.57 7.41 16.60
CA ALA A 393 -8.92 7.43 16.06
C ALA A 393 -9.19 6.35 14.99
N ASN A 394 -8.13 5.82 14.36
CA ASN A 394 -8.19 4.87 13.26
C ASN A 394 -7.26 3.69 13.55
N PRO A 395 -7.69 2.70 14.35
CA PRO A 395 -6.80 1.63 14.79
C PRO A 395 -6.26 0.75 13.65
N ASN A 396 -5.02 0.31 13.78
CA ASN A 396 -4.39 -0.68 12.90
C ASN A 396 -4.31 -2.04 13.61
N MET A 397 -5.22 -2.96 13.29
CA MET A 397 -5.30 -4.28 13.92
C MET A 397 -4.12 -5.18 13.61
N ALA A 398 -3.34 -4.92 12.55
CA ALA A 398 -2.10 -5.66 12.30
C ALA A 398 -1.02 -5.29 13.32
N GLU A 399 -0.90 -4.01 13.66
CA GLU A 399 -0.01 -3.54 14.73
C GLU A 399 -0.47 -4.03 16.11
N VAL A 400 -1.78 -4.00 16.37
CA VAL A 400 -2.36 -4.55 17.61
C VAL A 400 -2.04 -6.05 17.70
N ALA A 401 -2.30 -6.82 16.65
CA ALA A 401 -1.98 -8.25 16.60
C ALA A 401 -0.48 -8.51 16.82
N ALA A 402 0.40 -7.78 16.11
CA ALA A 402 1.85 -7.91 16.24
C ALA A 402 2.36 -7.68 17.67
N LYS A 403 1.77 -6.70 18.37
CA LYS A 403 2.15 -6.39 19.76
C LYS A 403 1.55 -7.39 20.73
N MET A 404 0.26 -7.68 20.62
CA MET A 404 -0.49 -8.45 21.61
C MET A 404 -0.16 -9.94 21.56
N VAL A 405 0.21 -10.48 20.39
CA VAL A 405 0.53 -11.91 20.22
C VAL A 405 1.76 -12.34 21.04
N PHE A 406 2.67 -11.41 21.36
CA PHE A 406 3.88 -11.64 22.16
C PHE A 406 3.82 -11.02 23.56
N LYS A 407 2.63 -10.57 24.01
CA LYS A 407 2.46 -10.14 25.40
C LYS A 407 2.17 -11.34 26.31
N PRO A 408 2.45 -11.22 27.63
CA PRO A 408 2.11 -12.25 28.60
C PRO A 408 0.63 -12.63 28.53
N ALA A 409 0.35 -13.93 28.44
CA ALA A 409 -1.00 -14.47 28.36
C ALA A 409 -1.69 -14.54 29.74
N LYS A 410 -0.90 -14.50 30.84
CA LYS A 410 -1.35 -14.52 32.24
C LYS A 410 -2.41 -15.59 32.54
N PRO A 411 -2.18 -16.86 32.17
CA PRO A 411 -3.08 -17.94 32.53
C PRO A 411 -3.04 -18.22 34.04
N PRO A 412 -4.05 -18.92 34.59
CA PRO A 412 -3.94 -19.54 35.91
C PRO A 412 -2.71 -20.46 36.00
N PHE A 413 -2.08 -20.49 37.17
CA PHE A 413 -0.99 -21.42 37.46
C PHE A 413 -1.55 -22.83 37.69
N VAL A 414 -1.11 -23.81 36.89
CA VAL A 414 -1.63 -25.20 36.91
C VAL A 414 -0.56 -26.25 37.19
N ALA A 415 0.68 -25.82 37.43
CA ALA A 415 1.80 -26.70 37.70
C ALA A 415 1.65 -27.47 39.02
N ASP A 416 2.15 -28.70 39.02
CA ASP A 416 2.23 -29.55 40.19
C ASP A 416 3.20 -28.95 41.22
N ALA A 417 2.93 -29.15 42.50
CA ALA A 417 3.91 -28.88 43.54
C ALA A 417 5.08 -29.89 43.42
N PRO A 418 6.36 -29.47 43.63
CA PRO A 418 7.48 -30.39 43.64
C PRO A 418 7.25 -31.53 44.65
N PRO A 419 7.45 -32.80 44.27
CA PRO A 419 7.31 -33.93 45.18
C PRO A 419 8.10 -33.73 46.48
N ARG A 420 7.45 -33.95 47.64
CA ARG A 420 8.09 -33.78 48.96
C ARG A 420 9.26 -34.73 49.19
N TYR A 421 9.25 -35.89 48.54
CA TYR A 421 10.31 -36.89 48.60
C TYR A 421 10.70 -37.34 47.19
N ALA A 422 12.01 -37.49 46.94
CA ALA A 422 12.57 -37.94 45.66
C ALA A 422 13.65 -39.00 45.91
N PHE A 423 13.28 -40.27 45.78
CA PHE A 423 14.13 -41.41 46.11
C PHE A 423 14.88 -41.95 44.89
N THR A 424 14.24 -41.98 43.72
CA THR A 424 14.86 -42.47 42.47
C THR A 424 15.61 -41.37 41.72
N ALA A 425 16.56 -41.74 40.85
CA ALA A 425 17.29 -40.79 40.00
C ALA A 425 16.33 -39.98 39.11
N GLY A 426 15.31 -40.62 38.54
CA GLY A 426 14.27 -39.95 37.75
C GLY A 426 13.43 -38.96 38.56
N GLN A 427 13.07 -39.29 39.80
CA GLN A 427 12.36 -38.36 40.70
C GLN A 427 13.23 -37.15 41.06
N LYS A 428 14.53 -37.36 41.31
CA LYS A 428 15.48 -36.27 41.59
C LYS A 428 15.66 -35.35 40.37
N ALA A 429 15.80 -35.92 39.18
CA ALA A 429 15.88 -35.17 37.92
C ALA A 429 14.60 -34.36 37.67
N ARG A 430 13.42 -34.95 37.87
CA ARG A 430 12.13 -34.26 37.76
C ARG A 430 12.04 -33.07 38.72
N VAL A 431 12.37 -33.24 40.00
CA VAL A 431 12.35 -32.13 40.98
C VAL A 431 13.32 -31.01 40.58
N ALA A 432 14.51 -31.35 40.06
CA ALA A 432 15.47 -30.37 39.57
C ALA A 432 14.91 -29.57 38.38
N ALA A 433 14.30 -30.25 37.41
CA ALA A 433 13.66 -29.62 36.26
C ALA A 433 12.49 -28.70 36.69
N MET A 434 11.64 -29.14 37.61
CA MET A 434 10.55 -28.34 38.17
C MET A 434 11.05 -27.06 38.85
N LYS A 435 12.14 -27.14 39.63
CA LYS A 435 12.75 -25.97 40.27
C LYS A 435 13.38 -25.01 39.25
N ARG A 436 13.94 -25.53 38.14
CA ARG A 436 14.57 -24.72 37.09
C ARG A 436 13.57 -23.86 36.32
N ARG A 437 12.27 -24.20 36.29
CA ARG A 437 11.24 -23.46 35.52
C ARG A 437 11.24 -21.96 35.80
N ALA A 438 11.40 -21.56 37.06
CA ALA A 438 11.41 -20.15 37.46
C ALA A 438 12.59 -19.34 36.89
N SER A 439 13.71 -19.99 36.59
CA SER A 439 14.92 -19.36 36.02
C SER A 439 15.14 -19.67 34.55
N LEU A 440 14.39 -20.62 33.97
CA LEU A 440 14.53 -21.09 32.60
C LEU A 440 14.17 -19.97 31.61
N ARG A 441 15.06 -19.68 30.67
CA ARG A 441 14.89 -18.63 29.66
C ARG A 441 14.77 -19.22 28.26
N ILE A 442 13.65 -18.92 27.61
CA ILE A 442 13.27 -19.47 26.31
C ILE A 442 13.25 -18.34 25.28
N GLY A 443 14.12 -18.44 24.27
CA GLY A 443 14.12 -17.56 23.10
C GLY A 443 13.08 -18.01 22.07
N ILE A 444 12.22 -17.12 21.60
CA ILE A 444 11.21 -17.41 20.57
C ILE A 444 11.34 -16.38 19.43
N PRO A 445 11.58 -16.79 18.17
CA PRO A 445 11.71 -15.83 17.08
C PRO A 445 10.35 -15.27 16.67
N ARG A 446 10.24 -13.93 16.52
CA ARG A 446 9.05 -13.23 16.00
C ARG A 446 8.90 -13.39 14.49
N VAL A 447 8.53 -14.57 14.03
CA VAL A 447 8.45 -14.89 12.60
C VAL A 447 7.25 -15.77 12.27
N LEU A 448 6.82 -15.72 11.01
CA LEU A 448 5.95 -16.75 10.44
C LEU A 448 4.63 -16.94 11.23
N ASN A 449 4.20 -18.19 11.44
CA ASN A 449 2.98 -18.53 12.17
C ASN A 449 3.09 -18.29 13.69
N GLN A 450 4.23 -17.82 14.22
CA GLN A 450 4.29 -17.36 15.61
C GLN A 450 3.39 -16.13 15.83
N TYR A 451 3.18 -15.33 14.78
CA TYR A 451 2.19 -14.24 14.75
C TYR A 451 0.73 -14.71 14.86
N THR A 452 0.49 -16.02 14.91
CA THR A 452 -0.82 -16.63 15.20
C THR A 452 -0.75 -17.48 16.45
N CYS A 453 0.20 -18.42 16.54
CA CYS A 453 0.20 -19.47 17.55
C CYS A 453 0.89 -19.13 18.88
N ASN A 454 1.68 -18.05 18.96
CA ASN A 454 2.40 -17.72 20.19
C ASN A 454 1.52 -17.54 21.45
N PRO A 455 0.26 -17.06 21.40
CA PRO A 455 -0.59 -16.99 22.59
C PRO A 455 -0.80 -18.37 23.25
N MET A 456 -0.83 -19.45 22.46
CA MET A 456 -0.88 -20.82 22.98
C MET A 456 0.42 -21.17 23.71
N PHE A 457 1.57 -20.89 23.10
CA PHE A 457 2.87 -21.22 23.70
C PHE A 457 3.15 -20.40 24.95
N SER A 458 2.86 -19.10 24.93
CA SER A 458 3.02 -18.22 26.09
C SER A 458 2.16 -18.69 27.26
N ALA A 459 0.87 -18.97 27.00
CA ALA A 459 -0.02 -19.50 28.03
C ALA A 459 0.43 -20.87 28.54
N TYR A 460 0.90 -21.77 27.68
CA TYR A 460 1.43 -23.07 28.11
C TYR A 460 2.62 -22.92 29.08
N PHE A 461 3.62 -22.11 28.72
CA PHE A 461 4.82 -21.93 29.55
C PHE A 461 4.53 -21.16 30.84
N GLU A 462 3.73 -20.09 30.79
CA GLU A 462 3.34 -19.31 31.96
C GLU A 462 2.53 -20.15 32.96
N ALA A 463 1.60 -20.97 32.48
CA ALA A 463 0.77 -21.85 33.32
C ALA A 463 1.62 -22.90 34.06
N LEU A 464 2.78 -23.26 33.50
CA LEU A 464 3.75 -24.19 34.07
C LEU A 464 4.74 -23.54 35.05
N GLY A 465 4.66 -22.21 35.24
CA GLY A 465 5.49 -21.47 36.18
C GLY A 465 6.75 -20.84 35.59
N ILE A 466 6.86 -20.74 34.26
CA ILE A 466 7.93 -19.96 33.62
C ILE A 466 7.49 -18.49 33.63
N PRO A 467 8.25 -17.57 34.24
CA PRO A 467 7.90 -16.16 34.24
C PRO A 467 7.86 -15.58 32.83
N ALA A 468 6.90 -14.70 32.56
CA ALA A 468 6.73 -14.15 31.21
C ALA A 468 7.95 -13.36 30.72
N GLU A 469 8.71 -12.71 31.61
CA GLU A 469 9.97 -12.03 31.29
C GLU A 469 11.12 -12.97 30.87
N ASN A 470 10.95 -14.28 31.09
CA ASN A 470 11.87 -15.30 30.63
C ASN A 470 11.48 -15.88 29.26
N LEU A 471 10.32 -15.52 28.72
CA LEU A 471 9.98 -15.73 27.32
C LEU A 471 10.54 -14.54 26.51
N VAL A 472 11.70 -14.76 25.89
CA VAL A 472 12.47 -13.72 25.22
C VAL A 472 12.21 -13.77 23.72
N TYR A 473 11.55 -12.74 23.21
CA TYR A 473 11.26 -12.64 21.79
C TYR A 473 12.36 -11.89 21.03
N SER A 474 12.68 -12.32 19.81
CA SER A 474 13.56 -11.54 18.93
C SER A 474 12.94 -10.18 18.59
N ASP A 475 13.77 -9.21 18.19
CA ASP A 475 13.27 -7.89 17.79
C ASP A 475 12.39 -8.00 16.52
N TYR A 476 11.57 -6.97 16.24
CA TYR A 476 10.84 -6.90 14.97
C TYR A 476 11.81 -6.88 13.79
N THR A 477 11.34 -7.33 12.62
CA THR A 477 12.17 -7.29 11.41
C THR A 477 12.61 -5.86 11.13
N SER A 478 13.92 -5.66 10.94
CA SER A 478 14.49 -4.39 10.50
C SER A 478 15.59 -4.64 9.47
N GLU A 479 15.98 -3.60 8.74
CA GLU A 479 17.08 -3.72 7.77
C GLU A 479 18.39 -4.08 8.46
N GLU A 480 18.65 -3.53 9.65
CA GLU A 480 19.81 -3.84 10.47
C GLU A 480 19.79 -5.29 10.95
N LEU A 481 18.65 -5.77 11.45
CA LEU A 481 18.47 -7.16 11.87
C LEU A 481 18.71 -8.11 10.70
N TYR A 482 18.11 -7.84 9.54
CA TYR A 482 18.28 -8.64 8.34
C TYR A 482 19.75 -8.68 7.88
N LYS A 483 20.40 -7.52 7.72
CA LYS A 483 21.81 -7.41 7.31
C LYS A 483 22.75 -8.12 8.28
N ALA A 484 22.46 -8.09 9.58
CA ALA A 484 23.29 -8.75 10.58
C ALA A 484 23.26 -10.29 10.43
N GLY A 485 22.09 -10.88 10.17
CA GLY A 485 21.93 -12.33 10.13
C GLY A 485 21.86 -12.98 8.75
N ALA A 486 21.69 -12.23 7.66
CA ALA A 486 21.54 -12.79 6.30
C ALA A 486 22.77 -13.54 5.77
N LYS A 487 23.91 -13.47 6.46
CA LYS A 487 25.20 -14.04 6.02
C LYS A 487 25.27 -15.57 6.00
N ARG A 488 24.31 -16.27 6.60
CA ARG A 488 24.36 -17.73 6.84
C ARG A 488 23.43 -18.58 5.94
N GLY A 489 22.68 -17.97 5.01
CA GLY A 489 21.70 -18.69 4.17
C GLY A 489 22.29 -19.30 2.90
N SER A 490 21.89 -20.53 2.54
CA SER A 490 22.27 -21.19 1.27
C SER A 490 21.10 -21.61 0.36
N ILE A 491 19.85 -21.54 0.86
CA ILE A 491 18.62 -21.85 0.10
C ILE A 491 17.81 -20.55 0.00
N ASP A 492 17.18 -20.31 -1.15
CA ASP A 492 16.42 -19.07 -1.42
C ASP A 492 14.89 -19.28 -1.39
N PRO A 493 14.25 -19.41 -0.19
CA PRO A 493 12.80 -19.53 -0.04
C PRO A 493 12.09 -18.17 -0.22
N CYS A 494 10.80 -18.07 0.11
CA CYS A 494 10.11 -16.77 0.20
C CYS A 494 10.77 -15.87 1.25
N PHE A 495 10.69 -14.54 1.07
CA PHE A 495 11.35 -13.58 1.96
C PHE A 495 11.00 -13.74 3.46
N PRO A 496 9.73 -13.97 3.86
CA PRO A 496 9.36 -14.22 5.25
C PRO A 496 10.00 -15.46 5.88
N SER A 497 10.35 -16.47 5.07
CA SER A 497 11.10 -17.64 5.55
C SER A 497 12.58 -17.30 5.74
N LYS A 498 13.16 -16.47 4.84
CA LYS A 498 14.56 -16.03 4.93
C LYS A 498 14.86 -15.28 6.22
N VAL A 499 13.90 -14.51 6.74
CA VAL A 499 14.11 -13.75 7.99
C VAL A 499 14.29 -14.64 9.22
N GLY A 500 13.90 -15.92 9.18
CA GLY A 500 14.12 -16.87 10.28
C GLY A 500 15.55 -16.90 10.80
N ILE A 501 16.54 -16.92 9.88
CA ILE A 501 17.97 -16.89 10.22
C ILE A 501 18.36 -15.59 10.95
N PRO A 502 18.07 -14.38 10.42
CA PRO A 502 18.21 -13.13 11.14
C PRO A 502 17.58 -13.07 12.54
N HIS A 503 16.38 -13.60 12.74
CA HIS A 503 15.75 -13.58 14.06
C HIS A 503 16.44 -14.52 15.05
N VAL A 504 16.90 -15.70 14.63
CA VAL A 504 17.71 -16.59 15.48
C VAL A 504 19.08 -15.98 15.76
N HIS A 505 19.70 -15.32 14.77
CA HIS A 505 20.92 -14.55 14.96
C HIS A 505 20.73 -13.43 16.00
N ASN A 506 19.61 -12.71 15.96
CA ASN A 506 19.27 -11.69 16.94
C ASN A 506 19.13 -12.29 18.36
N LEU A 507 18.48 -13.45 18.51
CA LEU A 507 18.39 -14.15 19.80
C LEU A 507 19.78 -14.53 20.35
N LEU A 508 20.67 -15.08 19.52
CA LEU A 508 21.99 -15.55 19.96
C LEU A 508 22.98 -14.40 20.23
N TYR A 509 23.08 -13.44 19.32
CA TYR A 509 24.15 -12.45 19.36
C TYR A 509 23.74 -11.13 20.02
N VAL A 510 22.45 -10.89 20.22
CA VAL A 510 21.93 -9.69 20.92
C VAL A 510 21.35 -10.05 22.28
N HIS A 511 20.38 -10.96 22.33
CA HIS A 511 19.65 -11.26 23.57
C HIS A 511 20.42 -12.19 24.50
N HIS A 512 20.90 -13.33 24.00
CA HIS A 512 21.68 -14.30 24.78
C HIS A 512 22.99 -13.69 25.30
N LYS A 513 23.66 -12.84 24.50
CA LYS A 513 24.86 -12.10 24.93
C LYS A 513 24.59 -11.16 26.13
N LYS A 514 23.39 -10.58 26.24
CA LYS A 514 23.02 -9.71 27.36
C LYS A 514 22.65 -10.52 28.60
N LYS A 515 21.81 -11.55 28.42
CA LYS A 515 21.41 -12.48 29.48
C LYS A 515 21.20 -13.85 28.84
N PRO A 516 21.95 -14.89 29.27
CA PRO A 516 21.91 -16.20 28.63
C PRO A 516 20.49 -16.74 28.45
N LEU A 517 20.27 -17.38 27.30
CA LEU A 517 19.10 -18.20 26.99
C LEU A 517 19.47 -19.66 27.24
N ASP A 518 18.55 -20.44 27.79
CA ASP A 518 18.73 -21.88 27.96
C ASP A 518 18.26 -22.63 26.70
N VAL A 519 17.15 -22.17 26.12
CA VAL A 519 16.46 -22.82 25.00
C VAL A 519 16.13 -21.77 23.95
N ILE A 520 16.22 -22.12 22.67
CA ILE A 520 15.49 -21.44 21.60
C ILE A 520 14.40 -22.38 21.12
N PHE A 521 13.15 -21.94 21.27
CA PHE A 521 11.97 -22.69 20.84
C PHE A 521 11.46 -22.09 19.53
N PHE A 522 11.68 -22.82 18.43
CA PHE A 522 11.21 -22.48 17.10
C PHE A 522 10.50 -23.68 16.47
N PRO A 523 9.24 -23.97 16.85
CA PRO A 523 8.51 -25.15 16.39
C PRO A 523 8.16 -25.09 14.89
N MET A 524 8.16 -26.28 14.28
CA MET A 524 7.61 -26.53 12.95
C MET A 524 6.09 -26.70 13.07
N ILE A 525 5.33 -25.64 12.81
CA ILE A 525 3.86 -25.66 12.93
C ILE A 525 3.25 -26.25 11.66
N ASP A 526 2.55 -27.38 11.76
CA ASP A 526 2.02 -28.13 10.61
C ASP A 526 0.56 -27.80 10.27
N ASP A 527 -0.24 -27.44 11.29
CA ASP A 527 -1.68 -27.23 11.22
C ASP A 527 -2.05 -26.08 12.15
N LEU A 528 -2.97 -25.24 11.69
CA LEU A 528 -3.40 -24.02 12.39
C LEU A 528 -4.84 -24.21 12.91
N PRO A 529 -5.21 -23.56 14.02
CA PRO A 529 -6.62 -23.43 14.40
C PRO A 529 -7.42 -22.75 13.29
N SER A 530 -8.69 -23.12 13.14
CA SER A 530 -9.58 -22.54 12.14
C SER A 530 -11.03 -22.50 12.62
N ASP A 531 -11.73 -21.46 12.20
CA ASP A 531 -13.19 -21.32 12.33
C ASP A 531 -13.92 -21.70 11.02
N LEU A 532 -13.18 -22.04 9.96
CA LEU A 532 -13.75 -22.39 8.66
C LEU A 532 -14.38 -23.78 8.70
N VAL A 533 -15.55 -23.90 8.08
CA VAL A 533 -16.26 -25.19 7.96
C VAL A 533 -16.13 -25.74 6.55
N ASN A 534 -16.25 -27.06 6.40
CA ASN A 534 -16.15 -27.78 5.12
C ASN A 534 -14.79 -27.65 4.38
N ALA A 535 -13.78 -27.03 5.00
CA ALA A 535 -12.43 -26.98 4.45
C ALA A 535 -11.81 -28.38 4.40
N GLN A 536 -10.95 -28.63 3.41
CA GLN A 536 -10.30 -29.95 3.26
C GLN A 536 -9.24 -30.18 4.34
N SER A 537 -8.52 -29.14 4.76
CA SER A 537 -7.54 -29.17 5.86
C SER A 537 -7.13 -27.75 6.27
N HIS A 538 -6.48 -27.61 7.43
CA HIS A 538 -6.01 -26.33 7.98
C HIS A 538 -4.48 -26.20 8.01
N ARG A 539 -3.81 -26.80 7.02
CA ARG A 539 -2.33 -26.90 7.03
C ARG A 539 -1.65 -25.54 6.91
N ALA A 540 -0.51 -25.42 7.58
CA ALA A 540 0.44 -24.35 7.32
C ALA A 540 1.13 -24.53 5.95
N CYS A 541 1.77 -23.46 5.47
CA CYS A 541 2.62 -23.55 4.27
C CYS A 541 3.84 -24.45 4.57
N PRO A 542 4.13 -25.49 3.78
CA PRO A 542 5.29 -26.36 3.99
C PRO A 542 6.64 -25.64 4.09
N THR A 543 6.84 -24.56 3.31
CA THR A 543 8.05 -23.72 3.43
C THR A 543 8.13 -23.08 4.81
N VAL A 544 7.00 -22.59 5.32
CA VAL A 544 6.89 -21.98 6.64
C VAL A 544 7.12 -23.04 7.73
N THR A 545 6.47 -24.20 7.61
CA THR A 545 6.64 -25.34 8.53
C THR A 545 8.08 -25.84 8.61
N ALA A 546 8.79 -25.92 7.48
CA ALA A 546 10.18 -26.40 7.43
C ALA A 546 11.24 -25.33 7.76
N THR A 547 10.86 -24.05 7.88
CA THR A 547 11.80 -22.95 8.13
C THR A 547 12.63 -23.14 9.40
N PRO A 548 12.11 -23.65 10.54
CA PRO A 548 12.92 -23.89 11.71
C PRO A 548 14.08 -24.85 11.48
N ALA A 549 13.82 -25.98 10.82
CA ALA A 549 14.86 -26.96 10.50
C ALA A 549 15.91 -26.38 9.52
N ALA A 550 15.45 -25.64 8.50
CA ALA A 550 16.34 -24.94 7.57
C ALA A 550 17.19 -23.87 8.28
N THR A 551 16.59 -23.17 9.25
CA THR A 551 17.28 -22.18 10.07
C THR A 551 18.32 -22.85 10.96
N LYS A 552 17.97 -23.93 11.67
CA LYS A 552 18.88 -24.74 12.48
C LYS A 552 20.09 -25.18 11.68
N ALA A 553 19.87 -25.73 10.48
CA ALA A 553 20.92 -26.17 9.57
C ALA A 553 21.95 -25.07 9.27
N ALA A 554 21.51 -23.81 9.12
CA ALA A 554 22.39 -22.67 8.87
C ALA A 554 23.34 -22.33 10.04
N PHE A 555 22.99 -22.73 11.27
CA PHE A 555 23.81 -22.51 12.47
C PHE A 555 24.61 -23.74 12.92
N ILE A 556 24.46 -24.89 12.25
CA ILE A 556 25.21 -26.12 12.54
C ILE A 556 26.09 -26.60 11.37
N LYS A 557 26.01 -25.94 10.21
CA LYS A 557 26.71 -26.35 8.98
C LYS A 557 28.23 -26.32 9.09
N GLU A 558 28.78 -25.25 9.67
CA GLU A 558 30.23 -25.05 9.82
C GLU A 558 30.71 -25.51 11.19
N SER A 559 29.97 -25.17 12.24
CA SER A 559 30.13 -25.63 13.62
C SER A 559 28.79 -25.57 14.33
N ASP A 560 28.61 -26.31 15.43
CA ASP A 560 27.37 -26.28 16.21
C ASP A 560 27.35 -25.09 17.17
N LEU A 561 26.93 -23.93 16.65
CA LEU A 561 26.90 -22.68 17.40
C LEU A 561 25.94 -22.72 18.60
N PHE A 562 24.89 -23.54 18.54
CA PHE A 562 23.96 -23.68 19.66
C PHE A 562 24.66 -24.36 20.84
N LYS A 563 25.37 -25.46 20.57
CA LYS A 563 26.16 -26.16 21.59
C LYS A 563 27.31 -25.31 22.13
N GLU A 564 28.02 -24.59 21.26
CA GLU A 564 29.09 -23.68 21.67
C GLU A 564 28.60 -22.57 22.61
N MET A 565 27.38 -22.05 22.37
CA MET A 565 26.76 -21.01 23.19
C MET A 565 25.94 -21.56 24.36
N GLY A 566 25.91 -22.89 24.56
CA GLY A 566 25.16 -23.53 25.64
C GLY A 566 23.63 -23.33 25.54
N VAL A 567 23.10 -23.22 24.32
CA VAL A 567 21.67 -23.06 24.04
C VAL A 567 21.12 -24.32 23.39
N GLU A 568 20.01 -24.84 23.88
CA GLU A 568 19.31 -25.95 23.22
C GLU A 568 18.32 -25.43 22.17
N PHE A 569 18.46 -25.83 20.90
CA PHE A 569 17.54 -25.43 19.83
C PHE A 569 16.46 -26.49 19.59
N LEU A 570 15.23 -26.15 19.96
CA LEU A 570 14.04 -27.00 19.86
C LEU A 570 13.17 -26.60 18.67
N ASP A 571 13.06 -27.49 17.70
CA ASP A 571 12.24 -27.37 16.50
C ASP A 571 11.23 -28.53 16.34
N PRO A 572 10.41 -28.86 17.36
CA PRO A 572 9.47 -29.96 17.25
C PRO A 572 8.38 -29.68 16.20
N LEU A 573 7.83 -30.75 15.63
CA LEU A 573 6.61 -30.67 14.84
C LEU A 573 5.40 -30.50 15.77
N ILE A 574 4.64 -29.41 15.59
CA ILE A 574 3.49 -29.08 16.44
C ILE A 574 2.24 -28.85 15.59
N ASN A 575 1.15 -29.48 16.01
CA ASN A 575 -0.18 -29.29 15.46
C ASN A 575 -1.00 -28.42 16.39
N CYS A 576 -1.19 -27.14 16.03
CA CYS A 576 -1.96 -26.20 16.84
C CYS A 576 -3.47 -26.33 16.60
N GLY A 577 -3.90 -26.96 15.50
CA GLY A 577 -5.32 -27.14 15.16
C GLY A 577 -6.00 -28.33 15.82
N LYS A 578 -5.23 -29.30 16.37
CA LYS A 578 -5.75 -30.54 16.96
C LYS A 578 -5.30 -30.67 18.42
N PRO A 579 -6.16 -30.35 19.40
CA PRO A 579 -5.78 -30.28 20.82
C PRO A 579 -5.07 -31.53 21.36
N VAL A 580 -5.52 -32.72 20.98
CA VAL A 580 -4.93 -34.00 21.43
C VAL A 580 -3.50 -34.19 20.89
N LEU A 581 -3.24 -33.80 19.63
CA LEU A 581 -1.89 -33.89 19.06
C LEU A 581 -0.98 -32.82 19.65
N PHE A 582 -1.50 -31.60 19.84
CA PHE A 582 -0.80 -30.53 20.54
C PHE A 582 -0.32 -30.99 21.93
N GLU A 583 -1.23 -31.54 22.74
CA GLU A 583 -0.94 -32.03 24.08
C GLU A 583 0.20 -33.05 24.06
N ARG A 584 0.11 -34.06 23.18
CA ARG A 584 1.13 -35.10 23.06
C ARG A 584 2.48 -34.54 22.62
N GLN A 585 2.52 -33.70 21.58
CA GLN A 585 3.75 -33.14 21.02
C GLN A 585 4.45 -32.20 22.01
N MET A 586 3.68 -31.39 22.75
CA MET A 586 4.21 -30.55 23.82
C MET A 586 4.77 -31.39 24.97
N TYR A 587 4.08 -32.47 25.36
CA TYR A 587 4.57 -33.40 26.37
C TYR A 587 5.89 -34.06 25.95
N GLU A 588 5.94 -34.63 24.74
CA GLU A 588 7.15 -35.28 24.21
C GLU A 588 8.34 -34.31 24.13
N THR A 589 8.09 -33.04 23.80
CA THR A 589 9.14 -32.02 23.72
C THR A 589 9.64 -31.61 25.10
N PHE A 590 8.74 -31.37 26.06
CA PHE A 590 9.08 -30.66 27.30
C PHE A 590 9.08 -31.51 28.56
N ARG A 591 8.67 -32.80 28.51
CA ARG A 591 8.58 -33.65 29.71
C ARG A 591 9.87 -33.70 30.51
N ASP A 592 11.01 -33.77 29.84
CA ASP A 592 12.32 -33.93 30.48
C ASP A 592 12.92 -32.56 30.85
N ILE A 593 12.67 -31.53 30.05
CA ILE A 593 13.15 -30.15 30.27
C ILE A 593 12.42 -29.50 31.43
N LEU A 594 11.11 -29.73 31.55
CA LEU A 594 10.24 -29.12 32.56
C LEU A 594 9.85 -30.08 33.68
N GLY A 595 10.11 -31.38 33.57
CA GLY A 595 9.74 -32.39 34.57
C GLY A 595 8.23 -32.63 34.67
N LEU A 596 7.55 -32.73 33.53
CA LEU A 596 6.07 -32.77 33.44
C LEU A 596 5.51 -34.15 33.75
N SER A 597 4.38 -34.19 34.47
CA SER A 597 3.45 -35.33 34.42
C SER A 597 2.50 -35.19 33.22
N PRO A 598 1.93 -36.29 32.69
CA PRO A 598 0.91 -36.21 31.65
C PRO A 598 -0.29 -35.33 32.07
N GLU A 599 -0.75 -35.43 33.31
CA GLU A 599 -1.90 -34.69 33.83
C GLU A 599 -1.60 -33.19 33.97
N GLU A 600 -0.38 -32.83 34.41
CA GLU A 600 0.08 -31.44 34.46
C GLU A 600 0.18 -30.83 33.06
N ASN A 601 0.74 -31.59 32.10
CA ASN A 601 0.81 -31.16 30.72
C ASN A 601 -0.59 -30.95 30.12
N GLN A 602 -1.53 -31.86 30.37
CA GLN A 602 -2.91 -31.73 29.90
C GLN A 602 -3.55 -30.42 30.37
N ARG A 603 -3.43 -30.09 31.66
CA ARG A 603 -3.95 -28.82 32.20
C ARG A 603 -3.27 -27.60 31.56
N ALA A 604 -1.96 -27.65 31.36
CA ALA A 604 -1.23 -26.58 30.69
C ALA A 604 -1.63 -26.43 29.21
N SER A 605 -1.86 -27.54 28.50
CA SER A 605 -2.36 -27.55 27.12
C SER A 605 -3.78 -26.99 27.02
N GLN A 606 -4.65 -27.24 27.99
CA GLN A 606 -5.97 -26.59 28.05
C GLN A 606 -5.86 -25.07 28.23
N GLU A 607 -4.95 -24.60 29.09
CA GLU A 607 -4.69 -23.15 29.23
C GLU A 607 -4.06 -22.54 27.98
N ALA A 608 -3.32 -23.31 27.19
CA ALA A 608 -2.83 -22.91 25.87
C ALA A 608 -3.97 -22.60 24.90
N MET A 609 -4.99 -23.49 24.83
CA MET A 609 -6.16 -23.29 23.96
C MET A 609 -6.95 -22.04 24.38
N LYS A 610 -7.22 -21.88 25.68
CA LYS A 610 -7.87 -20.67 26.22
C LYS A 610 -7.04 -19.42 25.97
N GLY A 611 -5.71 -19.53 25.96
CA GLY A 611 -4.79 -18.44 25.62
C GLY A 611 -5.01 -17.92 24.20
N MET A 612 -5.23 -18.84 23.24
CA MET A 612 -5.60 -18.47 21.87
C MET A 612 -6.97 -17.81 21.81
N GLU A 613 -7.99 -18.37 22.46
CA GLU A 613 -9.34 -17.81 22.49
C GLU A 613 -9.36 -16.40 23.09
N ARG A 614 -8.67 -16.19 24.22
CA ARG A 614 -8.52 -14.85 24.84
C ARG A 614 -7.87 -13.83 23.90
N PHE A 615 -6.93 -14.27 23.07
CA PHE A 615 -6.28 -13.41 22.09
C PHE A 615 -7.20 -13.08 20.90
N THR A 616 -7.75 -14.11 20.26
CA THR A 616 -8.56 -13.93 19.05
C THR A 616 -9.91 -13.28 19.37
N GLU A 617 -10.68 -13.84 20.30
CA GLU A 617 -12.00 -13.31 20.67
C GLU A 617 -11.90 -12.08 21.57
N GLY A 618 -11.15 -12.21 22.66
CA GLY A 618 -11.11 -11.20 23.73
C GLY A 618 -10.43 -9.90 23.34
N ILE A 619 -9.53 -9.92 22.35
CA ILE A 619 -8.76 -8.75 21.92
C ILE A 619 -9.08 -8.40 20.46
N LEU A 620 -8.81 -9.30 19.50
CA LEU A 620 -8.86 -8.95 18.09
C LEU A 620 -10.30 -8.73 17.59
N ARG A 621 -11.18 -9.72 17.76
CA ARG A 621 -12.56 -9.67 17.27
C ARG A 621 -13.40 -8.64 18.02
N LYS A 622 -13.18 -8.49 19.33
CA LYS A 622 -13.83 -7.44 20.12
C LYS A 622 -13.55 -6.04 19.57
N GLN A 623 -12.27 -5.70 19.35
CA GLN A 623 -11.91 -4.39 18.78
C GLN A 623 -12.36 -4.27 17.32
N GLY A 624 -12.30 -5.35 16.54
CA GLY A 624 -12.81 -5.36 15.17
C GLY A 624 -14.30 -5.02 15.10
N ARG A 625 -15.11 -5.52 16.04
CA ARG A 625 -16.53 -5.18 16.17
C ARG A 625 -16.74 -3.70 16.48
N GLU A 626 -15.96 -3.14 17.40
CA GLU A 626 -16.03 -1.71 17.76
C GLU A 626 -15.69 -0.82 16.56
N ILE A 627 -14.66 -1.18 15.78
CA ILE A 627 -14.29 -0.50 14.54
C ILE A 627 -15.43 -0.59 13.51
N LEU A 628 -15.99 -1.78 13.30
CA LEU A 628 -17.05 -2.00 12.30
C LEU A 628 -18.27 -1.12 12.58
N ARG A 629 -18.75 -1.11 13.84
CA ARG A 629 -19.88 -0.26 14.26
C ARG A 629 -19.60 1.23 14.06
N LYS A 630 -18.38 1.68 14.37
CA LYS A 630 -17.98 3.07 14.14
C LYS A 630 -18.03 3.43 12.65
N LEU A 631 -17.54 2.55 11.79
CA LEU A 631 -17.54 2.76 10.34
C LEU A 631 -18.96 2.87 9.78
N GLU A 632 -19.87 2.01 10.23
CA GLU A 632 -21.29 2.06 9.84
C GLU A 632 -21.98 3.36 10.29
N ALA A 633 -21.71 3.78 11.53
CA ALA A 633 -22.30 4.99 12.11
C ALA A 633 -21.81 6.29 11.44
N GLU A 634 -20.54 6.34 11.03
CA GLU A 634 -19.90 7.53 10.45
C GLU A 634 -19.87 7.52 8.90
N ASP A 635 -20.49 6.52 8.27
CA ASP A 635 -20.32 6.22 6.84
C ASP A 635 -18.83 6.21 6.44
N GLY A 636 -17.98 5.67 7.31
CA GLY A 636 -16.53 5.59 7.15
C GLY A 636 -16.12 4.43 6.24
N ILE A 637 -14.83 4.35 5.89
CA ILE A 637 -14.25 3.23 5.13
C ILE A 637 -13.16 2.56 5.97
N GLY A 638 -13.24 1.24 6.11
CA GLY A 638 -12.24 0.40 6.75
C GLY A 638 -11.52 -0.50 5.75
N ILE A 639 -10.21 -0.69 5.93
CA ILE A 639 -9.40 -1.54 5.07
C ILE A 639 -9.31 -2.93 5.69
N VAL A 640 -9.69 -3.98 4.95
CA VAL A 640 -9.46 -5.37 5.32
C VAL A 640 -8.17 -5.85 4.68
N LEU A 641 -7.19 -6.15 5.52
CA LEU A 641 -5.90 -6.69 5.15
C LEU A 641 -6.04 -8.17 4.79
N LEU A 642 -5.87 -8.51 3.51
CA LEU A 642 -5.81 -9.87 3.00
C LEU A 642 -4.35 -10.31 2.91
N ALA A 643 -3.76 -10.71 4.04
CA ALA A 643 -2.34 -11.03 4.14
C ALA A 643 -2.07 -12.27 5.00
N ARG A 644 -0.88 -12.85 4.92
CA ARG A 644 -0.46 -13.88 5.89
C ARG A 644 -0.15 -13.28 7.26
N PRO A 645 -0.29 -14.01 8.38
CA PRO A 645 -0.11 -13.49 9.74
C PRO A 645 1.25 -12.82 9.99
N TYR A 646 2.31 -13.29 9.32
CA TYR A 646 3.64 -12.70 9.45
C TYR A 646 3.74 -11.27 8.90
N HIS A 647 2.81 -10.82 8.04
CA HIS A 647 2.75 -9.43 7.60
C HIS A 647 2.26 -8.48 8.70
N ASN A 648 1.90 -8.99 9.89
CA ASN A 648 1.75 -8.15 11.07
C ASN A 648 3.09 -7.55 11.51
N ASP A 649 4.22 -8.16 11.15
CA ASP A 649 5.55 -7.57 11.37
C ASP A 649 5.71 -6.26 10.55
N PRO A 650 5.99 -5.11 11.19
CA PRO A 650 6.16 -3.84 10.48
C PRO A 650 7.30 -3.87 9.45
N GLY A 651 8.37 -4.64 9.70
CA GLY A 651 9.46 -4.78 8.75
C GLY A 651 9.14 -5.64 7.54
N LEU A 652 8.11 -6.49 7.61
CA LEU A 652 7.63 -7.32 6.49
C LEU A 652 6.48 -6.68 5.71
N ASN A 653 5.70 -5.79 6.33
CA ASN A 653 4.67 -5.01 5.61
C ASN A 653 5.16 -3.64 5.12
N HIS A 654 6.43 -3.29 5.35
CA HIS A 654 7.08 -2.04 4.93
C HIS A 654 6.32 -0.77 5.35
N ASP A 655 5.71 -0.82 6.53
CA ASP A 655 4.91 0.27 7.12
C ASP A 655 3.71 0.72 6.25
N ILE A 656 3.33 -0.06 5.21
CA ILE A 656 2.22 0.26 4.30
C ILE A 656 0.94 0.55 5.08
N LEU A 657 0.68 -0.27 6.10
CA LEU A 657 -0.53 -0.17 6.93
C LEU A 657 -0.53 1.09 7.79
N GLU A 658 0.65 1.53 8.24
CA GLU A 658 0.79 2.76 9.01
C GLU A 658 0.50 4.00 8.15
N GLU A 659 0.89 3.98 6.88
CA GLU A 659 0.59 5.08 5.95
C GLU A 659 -0.91 5.24 5.71
N PHE A 660 -1.68 4.15 5.60
CA PHE A 660 -3.14 4.22 5.55
C PHE A 660 -3.74 4.76 6.84
N GLN A 661 -3.19 4.34 7.98
CA GLN A 661 -3.61 4.82 9.30
C GLN A 661 -3.46 6.33 9.44
N LYS A 662 -2.33 6.89 8.98
CA LYS A 662 -2.05 8.34 8.96
C LYS A 662 -3.02 9.12 8.07
N LEU A 663 -3.61 8.47 7.07
CA LEU A 663 -4.62 9.06 6.19
C LEU A 663 -6.05 8.89 6.72
N GLY A 664 -6.23 8.32 7.91
CA GLY A 664 -7.52 8.20 8.59
C GLY A 664 -8.32 6.94 8.22
N TYR A 665 -7.66 5.87 7.79
CA TYR A 665 -8.32 4.59 7.53
C TYR A 665 -7.94 3.56 8.60
N PRO A 666 -8.90 3.01 9.37
CA PRO A 666 -8.63 1.87 10.23
C PRO A 666 -8.35 0.62 9.39
N VAL A 667 -7.49 -0.25 9.90
CA VAL A 667 -7.07 -1.49 9.23
C VAL A 667 -7.49 -2.69 10.07
N LEU A 668 -8.28 -3.60 9.48
CA LEU A 668 -8.72 -4.86 10.06
C LEU A 668 -7.87 -6.00 9.47
N THR A 669 -7.39 -6.93 10.29
CA THR A 669 -6.83 -8.20 9.82
C THR A 669 -7.92 -9.25 9.72
N GLN A 670 -7.67 -10.35 9.00
CA GLN A 670 -8.65 -11.44 8.89
C GLN A 670 -9.04 -12.02 10.26
N ALA A 671 -8.09 -12.12 11.19
CA ALA A 671 -8.34 -12.61 12.55
C ALA A 671 -9.11 -11.61 13.43
N SER A 672 -9.17 -10.33 13.05
CA SER A 672 -9.97 -9.32 13.76
C SER A 672 -11.39 -9.16 13.22
N LEU A 673 -11.73 -9.78 12.09
CA LEU A 673 -13.09 -9.74 11.57
C LEU A 673 -14.04 -10.46 12.54
N PRO A 674 -15.12 -9.81 12.98
CA PRO A 674 -16.07 -10.42 13.90
C PRO A 674 -16.82 -11.56 13.19
N ILE A 675 -17.02 -12.67 13.90
CA ILE A 675 -17.70 -13.87 13.40
C ILE A 675 -18.96 -14.20 14.20
N ASP A 676 -19.47 -13.25 14.98
CA ASP A 676 -20.71 -13.43 15.74
C ASP A 676 -21.86 -13.76 14.79
N ASP A 677 -22.73 -14.69 15.20
CA ASP A 677 -23.85 -15.16 14.37
C ASP A 677 -24.69 -13.98 13.84
N GLU A 678 -25.01 -12.99 14.68
CA GLU A 678 -25.75 -11.78 14.28
C GLU A 678 -25.13 -11.10 13.04
N ILE A 679 -23.80 -11.00 13.00
CA ILE A 679 -23.07 -10.29 11.95
C ILE A 679 -22.94 -11.16 10.70
N ILE A 680 -22.43 -12.39 10.85
CA ILE A 680 -22.18 -13.26 9.69
C ILE A 680 -23.48 -13.76 9.05
N TRP A 681 -24.54 -14.01 9.82
CA TRP A 681 -25.85 -14.34 9.24
C TRP A 681 -26.53 -13.12 8.63
N GLY A 682 -26.25 -11.91 9.12
CA GLY A 682 -26.66 -10.67 8.46
C GLY A 682 -26.09 -10.53 7.04
N PHE A 683 -24.82 -10.87 6.82
CA PHE A 683 -24.18 -10.74 5.50
C PHE A 683 -24.38 -11.95 4.58
N PHE A 684 -24.39 -13.17 5.12
CA PHE A 684 -24.38 -14.40 4.32
C PHE A 684 -25.71 -15.15 4.36
N GLY A 685 -26.61 -14.83 5.29
CA GLY A 685 -27.76 -15.68 5.62
C GLY A 685 -28.80 -15.83 4.49
N GLU A 686 -28.95 -14.84 3.62
CA GLU A 686 -29.82 -14.97 2.43
C GLU A 686 -29.29 -16.00 1.44
N GLU A 687 -27.98 -15.96 1.14
CA GLU A 687 -27.34 -16.90 0.21
C GLU A 687 -27.31 -18.33 0.78
N VAL A 688 -27.15 -18.46 2.10
CA VAL A 688 -27.25 -19.75 2.78
C VAL A 688 -28.67 -20.31 2.68
N ARG A 689 -29.69 -19.49 2.95
CA ARG A 689 -31.12 -19.89 2.83
C ARG A 689 -31.51 -20.21 1.38
N ALA A 690 -30.93 -19.52 0.41
CA ALA A 690 -31.12 -19.79 -1.01
C ALA A 690 -30.32 -21.02 -1.51
N GLY A 691 -29.45 -21.61 -0.69
CA GLY A 691 -28.64 -22.78 -1.06
C GLY A 691 -27.47 -22.46 -2.00
N VAL A 692 -27.10 -21.18 -2.15
CA VAL A 692 -25.95 -20.76 -2.98
C VAL A 692 -24.63 -21.14 -2.31
N ILE A 693 -24.57 -20.97 -0.99
CA ILE A 693 -23.44 -21.41 -0.14
C ILE A 693 -23.99 -22.26 1.01
N LYS A 694 -23.17 -23.13 1.61
CA LYS A 694 -23.63 -24.06 2.65
C LYS A 694 -23.65 -23.45 4.05
N HIS A 695 -22.74 -22.51 4.33
CA HIS A 695 -22.56 -21.88 5.64
C HIS A 695 -21.77 -20.56 5.49
N PRO A 696 -21.95 -19.56 6.37
CA PRO A 696 -21.18 -18.30 6.29
C PRO A 696 -19.65 -18.47 6.38
N MET A 697 -19.20 -19.51 7.09
CA MET A 697 -17.77 -19.87 7.23
C MET A 697 -17.27 -20.88 6.17
N ASP A 698 -18.06 -21.16 5.14
CA ASP A 698 -17.68 -22.04 4.03
C ASP A 698 -17.07 -21.22 2.88
N ILE A 699 -16.04 -21.76 2.24
CA ILE A 699 -15.37 -21.18 1.07
C ILE A 699 -15.34 -22.11 -0.15
N THR A 700 -15.92 -23.30 -0.05
CA THR A 700 -15.83 -24.34 -1.10
C THR A 700 -16.52 -23.95 -2.41
N ASP A 701 -17.41 -22.95 -2.36
CA ASP A 701 -18.00 -22.28 -3.52
C ASP A 701 -16.97 -21.48 -4.32
N ALA A 702 -16.03 -20.81 -3.64
CA ALA A 702 -15.01 -19.96 -4.26
C ALA A 702 -13.66 -20.69 -4.46
N TRP A 703 -13.30 -21.56 -3.52
CA TRP A 703 -12.00 -22.23 -3.48
C TRP A 703 -12.13 -23.69 -3.02
N LYS A 704 -12.10 -24.61 -3.98
CA LYS A 704 -12.25 -26.06 -3.73
C LYS A 704 -11.02 -26.70 -3.09
N ASN A 705 -9.82 -26.13 -3.31
CA ASN A 705 -8.54 -26.68 -2.85
C ASN A 705 -8.14 -26.12 -1.47
N SER A 706 -9.05 -26.17 -0.51
CA SER A 706 -8.95 -25.55 0.82
C SER A 706 -8.11 -26.38 1.81
N TYR A 707 -6.87 -26.69 1.43
CA TYR A 707 -5.92 -27.46 2.28
C TYR A 707 -5.07 -26.58 3.20
N SER A 708 -4.90 -25.29 2.85
CA SER A 708 -4.02 -24.36 3.57
C SER A 708 -4.83 -23.31 4.31
N GLU A 709 -4.64 -23.22 5.63
CA GLU A 709 -5.44 -22.33 6.47
C GLU A 709 -5.25 -20.86 6.13
N ASN A 710 -3.99 -20.40 6.10
CA ASN A 710 -3.66 -19.00 5.77
C ASN A 710 -4.23 -18.54 4.41
N THR A 711 -4.33 -19.48 3.46
CA THR A 711 -4.87 -19.24 2.12
C THR A 711 -6.41 -19.18 2.18
N SER A 712 -7.01 -20.15 2.88
CA SER A 712 -8.46 -20.27 3.06
C SER A 712 -9.04 -19.06 3.81
N GLN A 713 -8.35 -18.57 4.83
CA GLN A 713 -8.70 -17.35 5.57
C GLN A 713 -8.69 -16.09 4.69
N LYS A 714 -7.71 -15.97 3.76
CA LYS A 714 -7.72 -14.87 2.77
C LYS A 714 -8.95 -14.92 1.87
N VAL A 715 -9.34 -16.10 1.40
CA VAL A 715 -10.54 -16.29 0.56
C VAL A 715 -11.81 -15.95 1.35
N TRP A 716 -11.93 -16.44 2.60
CA TRP A 716 -13.08 -16.12 3.45
C TRP A 716 -13.19 -14.62 3.76
N ALA A 717 -12.09 -13.97 4.13
CA ALA A 717 -12.08 -12.53 4.39
C ALA A 717 -12.39 -11.71 3.13
N ALA A 718 -12.02 -12.18 1.94
CA ALA A 718 -12.44 -11.58 0.67
C ALA A 718 -13.96 -11.67 0.48
N LYS A 719 -14.57 -12.84 0.77
CA LYS A 719 -16.04 -13.01 0.74
C LYS A 719 -16.74 -12.10 1.75
N TYR A 720 -16.19 -11.96 2.95
CA TYR A 720 -16.71 -11.06 3.98
C TYR A 720 -16.67 -9.60 3.50
N THR A 721 -15.50 -9.16 3.01
CA THR A 721 -15.28 -7.78 2.54
C THR A 721 -16.20 -7.43 1.35
N ALA A 722 -16.42 -8.38 0.45
CA ALA A 722 -17.31 -8.21 -0.71
C ALA A 722 -18.77 -7.92 -0.33
N ARG A 723 -19.20 -8.29 0.89
CA ARG A 723 -20.59 -8.16 1.37
C ARG A 723 -20.81 -6.94 2.27
N HIS A 724 -19.76 -6.23 2.64
CA HIS A 724 -19.88 -5.11 3.58
C HIS A 724 -19.68 -3.76 2.87
N PRO A 725 -20.63 -2.80 2.96
CA PRO A 725 -20.56 -1.54 2.22
C PRO A 725 -19.39 -0.63 2.63
N ASN A 726 -19.04 -0.63 3.93
CA ASN A 726 -17.95 0.18 4.47
C ASN A 726 -16.55 -0.47 4.42
N LEU A 727 -16.40 -1.68 3.88
CA LEU A 727 -15.11 -2.38 3.86
C LEU A 727 -14.52 -2.45 2.45
N VAL A 728 -13.20 -2.31 2.36
CA VAL A 728 -12.44 -2.44 1.12
C VAL A 728 -11.29 -3.41 1.31
N ALA A 729 -10.87 -4.09 0.24
CA ALA A 729 -9.82 -5.11 0.34
C ALA A 729 -8.45 -4.55 -0.02
N LEU A 730 -7.45 -4.84 0.82
CA LEU A 730 -6.04 -4.62 0.54
C LEU A 730 -5.27 -5.94 0.68
N GLU A 731 -4.84 -6.51 -0.45
CA GLU A 731 -4.02 -7.72 -0.45
C GLU A 731 -2.53 -7.38 -0.31
N LEU A 732 -1.85 -8.01 0.65
CA LEU A 732 -0.37 -8.04 0.70
C LEU A 732 0.14 -9.45 0.39
N SER A 733 1.20 -9.51 -0.42
CA SER A 733 1.92 -10.74 -0.70
C SER A 733 3.43 -10.50 -0.82
N SER A 734 4.21 -11.38 -0.19
CA SER A 734 5.66 -11.39 -0.27
C SER A 734 6.19 -12.10 -1.51
N PHE A 735 7.42 -11.74 -1.90
CA PHE A 735 8.11 -12.35 -3.03
C PHE A 735 8.24 -13.88 -2.88
N LYS A 736 8.00 -14.60 -3.98
CA LYS A 736 8.00 -16.07 -4.08
C LYS A 736 6.96 -16.78 -3.17
N CYS A 737 5.83 -16.13 -2.85
CA CYS A 737 4.75 -16.81 -2.12
C CYS A 737 3.95 -17.76 -3.03
N GLY A 738 4.37 -19.03 -3.08
CA GLY A 738 3.76 -20.04 -3.97
C GLY A 738 2.31 -20.41 -3.66
N HIS A 739 1.83 -20.24 -2.42
CA HIS A 739 0.44 -20.55 -2.04
C HIS A 739 -0.53 -19.38 -2.27
N ASP A 740 -0.04 -18.14 -2.35
CA ASP A 740 -0.89 -16.99 -2.68
C ASP A 740 -1.15 -16.91 -4.19
N ALA A 741 -0.16 -17.27 -5.01
CA ALA A 741 -0.26 -17.16 -6.47
C ALA A 741 -1.52 -17.81 -7.09
N PRO A 742 -1.96 -19.03 -6.68
CA PRO A 742 -3.17 -19.64 -7.22
C PRO A 742 -4.48 -18.95 -6.84
N ILE A 743 -4.50 -18.17 -5.74
CA ILE A 743 -5.73 -17.53 -5.24
C ILE A 743 -5.84 -16.05 -5.60
N TYR A 744 -4.83 -15.44 -6.22
CA TYR A 744 -4.88 -14.03 -6.61
C TYR A 744 -6.13 -13.67 -7.40
N THR A 745 -6.43 -14.44 -8.45
CA THR A 745 -7.63 -14.21 -9.29
C THR A 745 -8.91 -14.47 -8.50
N VAL A 746 -8.92 -15.48 -7.63
CA VAL A 746 -10.11 -15.82 -6.82
C VAL A 746 -10.45 -14.69 -5.86
N VAL A 747 -9.47 -14.20 -5.11
CA VAL A 747 -9.65 -13.09 -4.16
C VAL A 747 -10.06 -11.82 -4.90
N GLU A 748 -9.35 -11.49 -5.99
CA GLU A 748 -9.63 -10.30 -6.78
C GLU A 748 -11.05 -10.32 -7.37
N GLU A 749 -11.44 -11.41 -8.03
CA GLU A 749 -12.77 -11.53 -8.64
C GLU A 749 -13.89 -11.54 -7.59
N THR A 750 -13.65 -12.16 -6.43
CA THR A 750 -14.63 -12.19 -5.34
C THR A 750 -14.98 -10.78 -4.86
N VAL A 751 -13.98 -9.90 -4.75
CA VAL A 751 -14.18 -8.53 -4.27
C VAL A 751 -14.64 -7.60 -5.40
N THR A 752 -14.02 -7.68 -6.57
CA THR A 752 -14.32 -6.73 -7.66
C THR A 752 -15.72 -6.95 -8.26
N LYS A 753 -16.20 -8.20 -8.36
CA LYS A 753 -17.56 -8.49 -8.87
C LYS A 753 -18.68 -8.02 -7.96
N SER A 754 -18.43 -7.77 -6.67
CA SER A 754 -19.42 -7.13 -5.78
C SER A 754 -19.47 -5.61 -5.96
N GLY A 755 -18.56 -5.03 -6.75
CA GLY A 755 -18.37 -3.59 -6.86
C GLY A 755 -17.56 -2.99 -5.70
N THR A 756 -17.01 -3.81 -4.80
CA THR A 756 -16.11 -3.38 -3.72
C THR A 756 -14.71 -3.09 -4.28
N PRO A 757 -14.06 -1.98 -3.89
CA PRO A 757 -12.68 -1.69 -4.28
C PRO A 757 -11.69 -2.76 -3.78
N TYR A 758 -10.79 -3.14 -4.68
CA TYR A 758 -9.72 -4.10 -4.43
C TYR A 758 -8.36 -3.49 -4.81
N PHE A 759 -7.42 -3.51 -3.88
CA PHE A 759 -6.04 -3.07 -4.11
C PHE A 759 -5.06 -4.16 -3.67
N SER A 760 -3.89 -4.22 -4.29
CA SER A 760 -2.87 -5.20 -3.91
C SER A 760 -1.45 -4.66 -3.94
N PHE A 761 -0.63 -5.08 -3.00
CA PHE A 761 0.82 -4.94 -3.04
C PHE A 761 1.40 -6.35 -3.07
N LYS A 762 1.80 -6.77 -4.27
CA LYS A 762 2.43 -8.07 -4.51
C LYS A 762 3.94 -7.89 -4.62
N ASP A 763 4.67 -8.92 -4.19
CA ASP A 763 6.13 -8.97 -4.22
C ASP A 763 6.79 -7.79 -3.49
N ILE A 764 6.20 -7.40 -2.35
CA ILE A 764 6.57 -6.20 -1.58
C ILE A 764 8.04 -6.17 -1.12
N ASP A 765 8.67 -7.34 -1.08
CA ASP A 765 10.04 -7.54 -0.62
C ASP A 765 11.08 -7.60 -1.76
N GLU A 766 10.66 -7.65 -3.03
CA GLU A 766 11.58 -7.79 -4.17
C GLU A 766 12.40 -6.50 -4.37
N ASN A 767 11.76 -5.34 -4.24
CA ASN A 767 12.40 -4.03 -4.28
C ASN A 767 11.72 -3.15 -3.23
N LYS A 768 12.51 -2.43 -2.40
CA LYS A 768 12.00 -1.56 -1.32
C LYS A 768 12.02 -0.04 -1.64
N PRO A 769 11.38 0.47 -2.71
CA PRO A 769 11.28 1.92 -2.88
C PRO A 769 10.17 2.48 -1.98
N SER A 770 10.50 2.86 -0.74
CA SER A 770 9.56 3.49 0.21
C SER A 770 8.80 4.68 -0.38
N GLY A 771 9.45 5.45 -1.26
CA GLY A 771 8.81 6.55 -1.99
C GLY A 771 7.67 6.09 -2.93
N SER A 772 7.80 4.94 -3.60
CA SER A 772 6.72 4.43 -4.47
C SER A 772 5.54 3.89 -3.66
N ILE A 773 5.80 3.31 -2.50
CA ILE A 773 4.75 2.85 -1.56
C ILE A 773 3.87 4.03 -1.14
N ARG A 774 4.47 5.14 -0.71
CA ARG A 774 3.71 6.34 -0.30
C ARG A 774 2.85 6.89 -1.44
N ILE A 775 3.38 6.97 -2.66
CA ILE A 775 2.60 7.41 -3.83
C ILE A 775 1.41 6.47 -4.08
N ARG A 776 1.60 5.14 -3.99
CA ARG A 776 0.51 4.17 -4.15
C ARG A 776 -0.55 4.32 -3.05
N VAL A 777 -0.14 4.50 -1.79
CA VAL A 777 -1.06 4.72 -0.67
C VAL A 777 -1.86 6.02 -0.84
N GLU A 778 -1.21 7.12 -1.21
CA GLU A 778 -1.88 8.40 -1.51
C GLU A 778 -2.88 8.25 -2.68
N THR A 779 -2.50 7.49 -3.70
CA THR A 779 -3.38 7.21 -4.85
C THR A 779 -4.62 6.42 -4.41
N ILE A 780 -4.42 5.34 -3.64
CA ILE A 780 -5.51 4.51 -3.12
C ILE A 780 -6.42 5.37 -2.23
N SER A 781 -5.86 6.19 -1.34
CA SER A 781 -6.63 7.10 -0.48
C SER A 781 -7.53 8.05 -1.27
N TYR A 782 -7.06 8.60 -2.40
CA TYR A 782 -7.91 9.41 -3.27
C TYR A 782 -9.12 8.62 -3.79
N PHE A 783 -8.93 7.40 -4.26
CA PHE A 783 -10.03 6.56 -4.74
C PHE A 783 -10.96 6.09 -3.62
N LEU A 784 -10.44 5.83 -2.41
CA LEU A 784 -11.26 5.51 -1.23
C LEU A 784 -12.13 6.70 -0.81
N LYS A 785 -11.59 7.93 -0.87
CA LYS A 785 -12.38 9.14 -0.62
C LYS A 785 -13.53 9.27 -1.62
N ARG A 786 -13.26 9.04 -2.91
CA ARG A 786 -14.31 9.05 -3.95
C ARG A 786 -15.34 7.95 -3.74
N TYR A 787 -14.89 6.75 -3.40
CA TYR A 787 -15.78 5.64 -3.10
C TYR A 787 -16.71 5.95 -1.92
N ARG A 788 -16.19 6.59 -0.86
CA ARG A 788 -17.00 7.08 0.26
C ARG A 788 -18.02 8.12 -0.18
N GLU A 789 -17.62 9.11 -0.98
CA GLU A 789 -18.51 10.16 -1.52
C GLU A 789 -19.66 9.53 -2.34
N ASP A 790 -19.34 8.57 -3.22
CA ASP A 790 -20.32 7.85 -4.04
C ASP A 790 -21.25 6.97 -3.19
N MET A 791 -20.70 6.28 -2.18
CA MET A 791 -21.47 5.46 -1.23
C MET A 791 -22.49 6.31 -0.46
N VAL A 792 -22.06 7.45 0.10
CA VAL A 792 -22.96 8.37 0.83
C VAL A 792 -24.02 8.96 -0.10
N ALA A 793 -23.64 9.33 -1.33
CA ALA A 793 -24.59 9.85 -2.31
C ALA A 793 -25.63 8.79 -2.71
N ARG A 794 -25.23 7.52 -2.89
CA ARG A 794 -26.14 6.41 -3.18
C ARG A 794 -27.10 6.17 -2.02
N LYS A 795 -26.59 6.09 -0.79
CA LYS A 795 -27.41 5.89 0.43
C LYS A 795 -28.46 7.00 0.60
N ARG A 796 -28.10 8.26 0.33
CA ARG A 796 -29.05 9.38 0.33
C ARG A 796 -30.15 9.23 -0.73
N LYS A 797 -29.77 8.84 -1.95
CA LYS A 797 -30.73 8.61 -3.04
C LYS A 797 -31.68 7.45 -2.74
N GLU A 798 -31.17 6.35 -2.17
CA GLU A 798 -31.98 5.21 -1.74
C GLU A 798 -32.99 5.64 -0.68
N ALA A 799 -32.55 6.37 0.36
CA ALA A 799 -33.46 6.91 1.38
C ALA A 799 -34.54 7.85 0.80
N GLU A 800 -34.19 8.71 -0.17
CA GLU A 800 -35.17 9.55 -0.86
C GLU A 800 -36.18 8.74 -1.69
N ILE A 801 -35.73 7.65 -2.31
CA ILE A 801 -36.60 6.74 -3.08
C ILE A 801 -37.56 6.00 -2.14
N ASP A 802 -37.08 5.52 -0.99
CA ASP A 802 -37.90 4.83 0.00
C ASP A 802 -38.99 5.73 0.58
N ILE A 803 -38.66 7.00 0.88
CA ILE A 803 -39.64 8.00 1.31
C ILE A 803 -40.71 8.20 0.23
N LYS A 804 -40.31 8.36 -1.04
CA LYS A 804 -41.26 8.52 -2.16
C LYS A 804 -42.12 7.28 -2.39
N LEU A 805 -41.56 6.08 -2.22
CA LEU A 805 -42.28 4.82 -2.30
C LEU A 805 -43.33 4.71 -1.19
N ALA A 806 -42.96 5.05 0.06
CA ALA A 806 -43.88 5.07 1.19
C ALA A 806 -45.01 6.10 1.00
N GLU A 807 -44.70 7.30 0.51
CA GLU A 807 -45.69 8.32 0.16
C GLU A 807 -46.64 7.84 -0.95
N PHE A 808 -46.10 7.22 -2.00
CA PHE A 808 -46.88 6.68 -3.11
C PHE A 808 -47.77 5.51 -2.67
N GLU A 809 -47.26 4.61 -1.83
CA GLU A 809 -48.01 3.51 -1.23
C GLU A 809 -49.14 4.04 -0.34
N ALA A 810 -48.87 5.04 0.51
CA ALA A 810 -49.87 5.68 1.34
C ALA A 810 -50.98 6.34 0.49
N ARG A 811 -50.61 7.01 -0.60
CA ARG A 811 -51.56 7.60 -1.54
C ARG A 811 -52.43 6.55 -2.23
N LEU A 812 -51.82 5.48 -2.76
CA LEU A 812 -52.56 4.37 -3.39
C LEU A 812 -53.52 3.69 -2.40
N ARG A 813 -53.08 3.46 -1.17
CA ARG A 813 -53.93 2.88 -0.10
C ARG A 813 -55.12 3.79 0.22
N SER A 814 -54.92 5.11 0.25
CA SER A 814 -55.99 6.10 0.43
C SER A 814 -56.97 6.11 -0.74
N GLU A 815 -56.49 6.02 -1.98
CA GLU A 815 -57.32 5.99 -3.19
C GLU A 815 -58.13 4.69 -3.32
N LEU A 816 -57.59 3.58 -2.82
CA LEU A 816 -58.24 2.26 -2.83
C LEU A 816 -59.20 2.03 -1.65
N GLY A 817 -59.36 3.01 -0.75
CA GLY A 817 -60.27 2.91 0.39
C GLY A 817 -59.93 1.81 1.40
N VAL A 818 -58.66 1.38 1.45
CA VAL A 818 -58.21 0.31 2.35
C VAL A 818 -57.87 0.93 3.70
N THR A 819 -58.74 0.76 4.70
CA THR A 819 -58.44 1.10 6.10
C THR A 819 -57.26 0.28 6.62
N PRO A 820 -56.42 0.84 7.51
CA PRO A 820 -55.27 0.12 8.03
C PRO A 820 -55.72 -1.18 8.72
N PHE A 821 -55.06 -2.29 8.42
CA PHE A 821 -55.14 -3.47 9.28
C PHE A 821 -54.71 -3.03 10.69
N PRO A 822 -55.40 -3.48 11.76
CA PRO A 822 -54.83 -3.38 13.10
C PRO A 822 -53.45 -4.01 13.02
N ALA A 823 -52.43 -3.26 13.43
CA ALA A 823 -51.06 -3.76 13.46
C ALA A 823 -51.07 -5.12 14.15
N THR A 824 -50.83 -6.18 13.39
CA THR A 824 -50.48 -7.48 13.98
C THR A 824 -49.23 -7.25 14.81
N GLU A 825 -49.28 -7.67 16.07
CA GLU A 825 -48.24 -7.57 17.10
C GLU A 825 -46.94 -8.31 16.73
N SER A 826 -46.30 -7.98 15.60
CA SER A 826 -45.04 -8.57 15.17
C SER A 826 -43.98 -7.54 14.78
N ALA A 827 -44.17 -6.27 15.09
CA ALA A 827 -43.19 -5.20 14.82
C ALA A 827 -42.96 -4.24 16.01
N GLY A 828 -43.43 -4.61 17.22
CA GLY A 828 -43.41 -3.75 18.41
C GLY A 828 -42.29 -4.00 19.42
N VAL A 829 -41.36 -4.92 19.19
CA VAL A 829 -40.36 -5.29 20.22
C VAL A 829 -39.01 -4.55 20.06
N GLU A 830 -38.75 -3.84 18.96
CA GLU A 830 -37.40 -3.31 18.67
C GLU A 830 -37.17 -1.81 18.89
N ARG A 831 -38.12 -1.03 19.43
CA ARG A 831 -37.91 0.43 19.62
C ARG A 831 -37.86 0.96 21.06
N GLU A 832 -38.18 0.17 22.08
CA GLU A 832 -38.11 0.64 23.48
C GLU A 832 -36.88 0.18 24.28
N GLN A 833 -35.95 -0.61 23.72
CA GLN A 833 -34.71 -0.99 24.41
C GLN A 833 -33.47 -0.13 24.08
N LEU A 834 -33.59 0.90 23.23
CA LEU A 834 -32.46 1.75 22.82
C LEU A 834 -32.31 3.06 23.61
N GLN A 835 -32.99 3.21 24.75
CA GLN A 835 -32.76 4.33 25.69
C GLN A 835 -32.23 3.93 27.07
N ALA A 836 -31.81 2.69 27.27
CA ALA A 836 -31.13 2.27 28.50
C ALA A 836 -30.13 1.12 28.27
N VAL A 837 -29.08 1.34 27.47
CA VAL A 837 -27.76 0.68 27.57
C VAL A 837 -26.67 1.65 27.12
#